data_AF-A0A1F3X079-F1
#
_entry.id   AF-A0A1F3X079-F1
#
_cell.length_a   1.000
_cell.length_b   1.000
_cell.length_c   1.000
_cell.angle_alpha   90.00
_cell.angle_beta   90.00
_cell.angle_gamma   90.00
#
_symmetry.space_group_name_H-M   'P 1'
#
loop_
_entity.id
_entity.type
_entity.pdbx_description
1 polymer ?
#
loop_
_entity_poly.entity_id
_entity_poly.type
_entity_poly.pdbx_seq_one_letter_code
_entity_poly.pdbx_strand_id
1 'polypeptide(L)'
;MKFKNLFVLASLALAMALPAHADMLERPQATSAALDALFSMEAVQPEGSERQDPPKGFSGAEASQDELIEFLASQKRRGANLNSYRHLGTPLHHAIRSGLHDVARWLLRNGAEPRLRIREDGVQGIYPGPDALGVAITVSAWDLVDELRRRPEYKALSAKDQARATWPYAMDSVDKMAMLLTKRIALPGFSTAPELANALLQRSLCTGQHRLAQALLNQADAPTIPPSVRRPGPPCLGVGKSLLPANMELPESEWKAIEARLQWPVLPFLAAQVPTDIQASQWLSAGLRSPWGEPVAATQYVWNAMLAPPPAALALLHAMPTEVLQIALHDEKLMAEWVTSAADWPQVGLRWALAQVDSKLLASQLERVMARWSYAQATRRDAKDPKDKIARWALLTDRLVAPLSAGQSDGFPYRVPIELWSRWFELGYRMNDVHWADWILWADPAPFEQAWPTIARHLPDVAQRSLTWLVAPLSVGPTNDPEAKRLSYHGGYYNDEFFLRKMKFLDAQGVRLNTPARWLAASYVGTAKQPGETPSVKFALAKGWVRMPSPAQRLQLERSPLGCNPTPSITLRRSLASGSPLKSVDGEPFSIDTIQPVARPGAADCAWLVSGGTPGGRQFIYDESFSGGVQRLTPCTEGSTSAALWNNERGVWLPVKDMPNGVLVPIRQKVGGASAFLSTGMDDGTCGHGPRGIFIPHATSDGGLELEGLNSGAPLFDALALQCAFDNLEACLGIETEGRHPTDAVDLPTFVDEAWSKEKGEFLAAIDRLDRLTLAQARDKDGIFAQWLDQALRRISASTSLSLYEKRKRVAWVLAQRAPRATFNPETIETLAPWLPAEDWGPILSAIRCNRYELGRLAERTSALHLTALHRRIQSAMASACDK
;
A
#
# COMPACT_ATOMS: atom_id res chain seq x y z
N MET A 1 72.89 -46.21 1.94
CA MET A 1 72.78 -47.34 2.90
C MET A 1 71.34 -47.43 3.39
N LYS A 2 70.87 -48.65 3.67
CA LYS A 2 69.49 -49.08 3.95
C LYS A 2 68.88 -48.55 5.26
N PHE A 3 67.55 -48.36 5.24
CA PHE A 3 66.49 -48.76 6.20
C PHE A 3 66.60 -48.54 7.73
N LYS A 4 65.41 -48.24 8.29
CA LYS A 4 64.86 -48.49 9.64
C LYS A 4 65.24 -47.50 10.75
N ASN A 5 64.33 -46.56 11.03
CA ASN A 5 63.67 -46.35 12.34
C ASN A 5 63.02 -44.97 12.40
N LEU A 6 61.75 -44.81 11.97
CA LEU A 6 60.96 -43.64 12.38
C LEU A 6 59.43 -43.88 12.24
N PHE A 7 58.95 -45.09 12.56
CA PHE A 7 57.54 -45.47 12.41
C PHE A 7 56.73 -45.47 13.72
N VAL A 8 57.13 -44.68 14.74
CA VAL A 8 56.40 -44.65 16.04
C VAL A 8 56.06 -43.23 16.55
N LEU A 9 56.44 -42.14 15.87
CA LEU A 9 56.14 -40.77 16.36
C LEU A 9 55.17 -39.95 15.51
N ALA A 10 54.58 -40.52 14.44
CA ALA A 10 53.64 -39.81 13.57
C ALA A 10 52.16 -40.18 13.78
N SER A 11 51.83 -40.88 14.87
CA SER A 11 50.44 -41.28 15.19
C SER A 11 49.78 -40.42 16.28
N LEU A 12 50.50 -39.45 16.87
CA LEU A 12 49.96 -38.63 17.97
C LEU A 12 49.69 -37.15 17.62
N ALA A 13 50.00 -36.70 16.40
CA ALA A 13 49.79 -35.30 16.00
C ALA A 13 48.57 -35.08 15.08
N LEU A 14 47.80 -36.12 14.74
CA LEU A 14 46.64 -36.04 13.84
C LEU A 14 45.28 -36.22 14.55
N ALA A 15 45.22 -35.93 15.86
CA ALA A 15 43.99 -36.03 16.65
C ALA A 15 43.54 -34.71 17.31
N MET A 16 44.24 -33.59 17.10
CA MET A 16 43.93 -32.32 17.81
C MET A 16 43.41 -31.17 16.92
N ALA A 17 43.01 -31.43 15.67
CA ALA A 17 42.42 -30.42 14.78
C ALA A 17 40.98 -30.73 14.31
N LEU A 18 40.32 -31.73 14.91
CA LEU A 18 38.94 -32.13 14.59
C LEU A 18 37.81 -31.54 15.46
N PRO A 19 38.00 -30.95 16.66
CA PRO A 19 36.84 -30.44 17.42
C PRO A 19 36.31 -29.08 16.92
N ALA A 20 37.10 -28.29 16.18
CA ALA A 20 36.70 -26.94 15.76
C ALA A 20 35.69 -26.92 14.57
N HIS A 21 35.64 -27.98 13.76
CA HIS A 21 34.81 -28.02 12.54
C HIS A 21 33.38 -28.54 12.77
N ALA A 22 33.17 -29.41 13.77
CA ALA A 22 31.83 -29.85 14.17
C ALA A 22 31.07 -28.75 14.94
N ASP A 23 31.80 -27.98 15.75
CA ASP A 23 31.28 -26.93 16.64
C ASP A 23 30.73 -25.70 15.88
N MET A 24 31.14 -25.46 14.61
CA MET A 24 30.62 -24.34 13.79
C MET A 24 29.25 -24.62 13.13
N LEU A 25 28.89 -25.88 12.85
CA LEU A 25 27.60 -26.26 12.27
C LEU A 25 26.56 -26.61 13.34
N GLU A 26 27.00 -27.06 14.51
CA GLU A 26 26.10 -27.49 15.58
C GLU A 26 25.38 -26.32 16.25
N ARG A 27 26.04 -25.17 16.43
CA ARG A 27 25.46 -24.00 17.12
C ARG A 27 24.27 -23.36 16.38
N PRO A 28 24.33 -23.10 15.05
CA PRO A 28 23.17 -22.61 14.32
C PRO A 28 21.99 -23.60 14.32
N GLN A 29 22.27 -24.90 14.24
CA GLN A 29 21.23 -25.94 14.29
C GLN A 29 20.57 -26.04 15.67
N ALA A 30 21.36 -26.00 16.75
CA ALA A 30 20.84 -25.99 18.12
C ALA A 30 20.02 -24.72 18.38
N THR A 31 20.45 -23.58 17.83
CA THR A 31 19.72 -22.31 17.91
C THR A 31 18.38 -22.39 17.17
N SER A 32 18.36 -22.92 15.94
CA SER A 32 17.10 -23.11 15.19
C SER A 32 16.17 -24.05 15.96
N ALA A 33 16.66 -25.22 16.39
CA ALA A 33 15.85 -26.18 17.13
C ALA A 33 15.26 -25.60 18.42
N ALA A 34 16.00 -24.74 19.13
CA ALA A 34 15.50 -24.05 20.32
C ALA A 34 14.36 -23.07 19.98
N LEU A 35 14.49 -22.32 18.89
CA LEU A 35 13.42 -21.44 18.41
C LEU A 35 12.23 -22.25 17.89
N ASP A 36 12.46 -23.30 17.10
CA ASP A 36 11.41 -24.15 16.53
C ASP A 36 10.59 -24.83 17.64
N ALA A 37 11.24 -25.30 18.72
CA ALA A 37 10.54 -25.80 19.90
C ALA A 37 9.63 -24.72 20.50
N LEU A 38 10.18 -23.53 20.78
CA LEU A 38 9.43 -22.43 21.38
C LEU A 38 8.21 -22.01 20.52
N PHE A 39 8.37 -21.86 19.21
CA PHE A 39 7.30 -21.40 18.31
C PHE A 39 6.35 -22.50 17.81
N SER A 40 6.68 -23.78 18.04
CA SER A 40 5.74 -24.88 17.83
C SER A 40 4.68 -25.01 18.94
N MET A 41 4.87 -24.32 20.07
CA MET A 41 3.88 -24.25 21.15
C MET A 41 2.74 -23.29 20.78
N GLU A 42 1.50 -23.73 21.00
CA GLU A 42 0.30 -22.94 20.67
C GLU A 42 0.28 -21.59 21.41
N ALA A 43 0.72 -21.56 22.67
CA ALA A 43 0.75 -20.33 23.48
C ALA A 43 1.72 -19.26 22.95
N VAL A 44 2.71 -19.63 22.13
CA VAL A 44 3.78 -18.72 21.66
C VAL A 44 3.60 -18.26 20.23
N GLN A 45 2.95 -19.08 19.40
CA GLN A 45 2.75 -18.81 17.98
C GLN A 45 2.02 -17.46 17.75
N PRO A 46 2.58 -16.54 16.94
CA PRO A 46 1.88 -15.30 16.57
C PRO A 46 0.66 -15.54 15.66
N GLU A 47 -0.41 -14.77 15.88
CA GLU A 47 -1.66 -14.81 15.10
C GLU A 47 -1.40 -14.39 13.64
N GLY A 48 -1.30 -15.36 12.73
CA GLY A 48 -1.06 -15.13 11.28
C GLY A 48 0.17 -15.82 10.71
N SER A 49 1.04 -16.36 11.57
CA SER A 49 2.20 -17.17 11.15
C SER A 49 1.80 -18.60 10.78
N GLU A 50 2.49 -19.20 9.79
CA GLU A 50 2.35 -20.63 9.50
C GLU A 50 2.72 -21.47 10.74
N ARG A 51 2.01 -22.57 10.94
CA ARG A 51 2.26 -23.48 12.07
C ARG A 51 3.65 -24.09 11.94
N GLN A 52 4.50 -23.81 12.92
CA GLN A 52 5.83 -24.37 12.99
C GLN A 52 5.77 -25.83 13.43
N ASP A 53 6.38 -26.71 12.64
CA ASP A 53 6.53 -28.11 13.03
C ASP A 53 7.48 -28.24 14.23
N PRO A 54 7.16 -29.09 15.23
CA PRO A 54 8.02 -29.29 16.37
C PRO A 54 9.33 -29.98 15.97
N PRO A 55 10.47 -29.59 16.58
CA PRO A 55 11.73 -30.26 16.34
C PRO A 55 11.70 -31.69 16.89
N LYS A 56 12.57 -32.54 16.34
CA LYS A 56 12.68 -33.95 16.76
C LYS A 56 12.93 -34.06 18.27
N GLY A 57 12.06 -34.79 18.96
CA GLY A 57 12.15 -35.04 20.40
C GLY A 57 11.48 -33.98 21.27
N PHE A 58 10.60 -33.16 20.70
CA PHE A 58 9.74 -32.21 21.41
C PHE A 58 8.28 -32.41 20.98
N SER A 59 7.33 -32.37 21.92
CA SER A 59 5.92 -32.67 21.67
C SER A 59 5.14 -31.52 20.99
N GLY A 60 5.70 -30.31 20.93
CA GLY A 60 5.16 -29.19 20.17
C GLY A 60 4.01 -28.47 20.86
N ALA A 61 2.83 -28.44 20.21
CA ALA A 61 1.69 -27.64 20.65
C ALA A 61 1.20 -28.00 22.07
N GLU A 62 1.31 -29.27 22.47
CA GLU A 62 0.86 -29.79 23.76
C GLU A 62 1.97 -29.86 24.82
N ALA A 63 3.17 -29.33 24.53
CA ALA A 63 4.31 -29.39 25.42
C ALA A 63 4.09 -28.62 26.72
N SER A 64 4.60 -29.17 27.83
CA SER A 64 4.65 -28.45 29.11
C SER A 64 5.81 -27.44 29.14
N GLN A 65 5.76 -26.45 30.06
CA GLN A 65 6.89 -25.55 30.29
C GLN A 65 8.15 -26.30 30.75
N ASP A 66 7.99 -27.36 31.54
CA ASP A 66 9.11 -28.19 32.02
C ASP A 66 9.78 -28.93 30.86
N GLU A 67 8.98 -29.52 29.96
CA GLU A 67 9.50 -30.15 28.74
C GLU A 67 10.25 -29.15 27.85
N LEU A 68 9.71 -27.94 27.68
CA LEU A 68 10.39 -26.89 26.93
C LEU A 68 11.70 -26.49 27.61
N ILE A 69 11.73 -26.34 28.94
CA ILE A 69 12.94 -26.01 29.69
C ILE A 69 14.00 -27.12 29.54
N GLU A 70 13.61 -28.38 29.64
CA GLU A 70 14.53 -29.53 29.43
C GLU A 70 15.11 -29.54 28.01
N PHE A 71 14.25 -29.30 27.01
CA PHE A 71 14.67 -29.23 25.62
C PHE A 71 15.63 -28.06 25.38
N LEU A 72 15.29 -26.85 25.85
CA LEU A 72 16.12 -25.66 25.75
C LEU A 72 17.46 -25.86 26.48
N ALA A 73 17.47 -26.52 27.64
CA ALA A 73 18.70 -26.86 28.36
C ALA A 73 19.61 -27.79 27.54
N SER A 74 19.02 -28.75 26.83
CA SER A 74 19.75 -29.62 25.91
C SER A 74 20.35 -28.85 24.74
N GLN A 75 19.57 -27.98 24.09
CA GLN A 75 20.08 -27.16 22.98
C GLN A 75 21.15 -26.16 23.44
N LYS A 76 21.00 -25.60 24.64
CA LYS A 76 22.01 -24.70 25.24
C LYS A 76 23.35 -25.41 25.43
N ARG A 77 23.36 -26.67 25.90
CA ARG A 77 24.60 -27.47 26.01
C ARG A 77 25.29 -27.68 24.66
N ARG A 78 24.52 -27.64 23.57
CA ARG A 78 25.00 -27.70 22.18
C ARG A 78 25.31 -26.32 21.58
N GLY A 79 25.33 -25.28 22.42
CA GLY A 79 25.71 -23.92 22.04
C GLY A 79 24.61 -23.08 21.40
N ALA A 80 23.33 -23.40 21.64
CA ALA A 80 22.21 -22.57 21.19
C ALA A 80 22.28 -21.13 21.74
N ASN A 81 22.11 -20.14 20.87
CA ASN A 81 22.07 -18.73 21.26
C ASN A 81 20.65 -18.30 21.65
N LEU A 82 20.43 -18.12 22.96
CA LEU A 82 19.15 -17.72 23.56
C LEU A 82 18.76 -16.24 23.31
N ASN A 83 19.61 -15.46 22.65
CA ASN A 83 19.38 -14.07 22.27
C ASN A 83 19.09 -13.90 20.76
N SER A 84 18.94 -15.01 20.03
CA SER A 84 18.62 -14.97 18.60
C SER A 84 17.22 -14.42 18.36
N TYR A 85 17.07 -13.59 17.33
CA TYR A 85 15.80 -12.98 17.00
C TYR A 85 14.96 -13.88 16.08
N ARG A 86 13.65 -13.91 16.33
CA ARG A 86 12.63 -14.41 15.41
C ARG A 86 11.33 -13.65 15.68
N HIS A 87 10.58 -13.27 14.63
CA HIS A 87 9.39 -12.43 14.79
C HIS A 87 9.70 -11.17 15.59
N LEU A 88 10.82 -10.52 15.22
CA LEU A 88 11.33 -9.27 15.79
C LEU A 88 11.65 -9.29 17.29
N GLY A 89 11.43 -10.39 17.98
CA GLY A 89 11.71 -10.59 19.41
C GLY A 89 12.74 -11.70 19.67
N THR A 90 13.19 -11.80 20.92
CA THR A 90 14.07 -12.87 21.39
C THR A 90 13.22 -13.94 22.08
N PRO A 91 13.74 -15.17 22.34
CA PRO A 91 13.06 -16.16 23.17
C PRO A 91 12.50 -15.60 24.47
N LEU A 92 13.23 -14.69 25.12
CA LEU A 92 12.79 -14.05 26.35
C LEU A 92 11.57 -13.15 26.13
N HIS A 93 11.55 -12.31 25.09
CA HIS A 93 10.39 -11.47 24.77
C HIS A 93 9.12 -12.31 24.56
N HIS A 94 9.23 -13.39 23.78
CA HIS A 94 8.09 -14.26 23.48
C HIS A 94 7.62 -15.06 24.70
N ALA A 95 8.54 -15.60 25.51
CA ALA A 95 8.19 -16.28 26.76
C ALA A 95 7.41 -15.36 27.71
N ILE A 96 7.80 -14.09 27.83
CA ILE A 96 7.09 -13.11 28.65
C ILE A 96 5.71 -12.81 28.07
N ARG A 97 5.63 -12.51 26.76
CA ARG A 97 4.37 -12.19 26.09
C ARG A 97 3.33 -13.31 26.24
N SER A 98 3.78 -14.55 26.16
CA SER A 98 2.95 -15.75 26.23
C SER A 98 2.65 -16.24 27.65
N GLY A 99 3.08 -15.50 28.69
CA GLY A 99 2.84 -15.89 30.09
C GLY A 99 3.65 -17.11 30.55
N LEU A 100 4.68 -17.52 29.81
CA LEU A 100 5.58 -18.62 30.17
C LEU A 100 6.63 -18.14 31.20
N HIS A 101 6.16 -17.76 32.38
CA HIS A 101 6.98 -17.11 33.41
C HIS A 101 8.14 -17.99 33.90
N ASP A 102 7.96 -19.31 33.99
CA ASP A 102 9.04 -20.22 34.42
C ASP A 102 10.11 -20.39 33.34
N VAL A 103 9.71 -20.45 32.08
CA VAL A 103 10.62 -20.41 30.93
C VAL A 103 11.38 -19.08 30.91
N ALA A 104 10.71 -17.95 31.11
CA ALA A 104 11.34 -16.63 31.17
C ALA A 104 12.38 -16.55 32.31
N ARG A 105 12.04 -17.03 33.52
CA ARG A 105 12.97 -17.13 34.65
C ARG A 105 14.16 -18.03 34.32
N TRP A 106 13.93 -19.16 33.67
CA TRP A 106 14.99 -20.07 33.24
C TRP A 106 15.91 -19.39 32.22
N LEU A 107 15.37 -18.75 31.18
CA LEU A 107 16.12 -18.03 30.15
C LEU A 107 17.02 -16.95 30.77
N LEU A 108 16.48 -16.15 31.71
CA LEU A 108 17.23 -15.12 32.43
C LEU A 108 18.42 -15.69 33.21
N ARG A 109 18.22 -16.80 33.94
CA ARG A 109 19.30 -17.50 34.66
C ARG A 109 20.33 -18.12 33.73
N ASN A 110 19.98 -18.31 32.46
CA ASN A 110 20.79 -19.02 31.48
C ASN A 110 21.45 -18.13 30.42
N GLY A 111 21.48 -16.81 30.61
CA GLY A 111 22.23 -15.89 29.76
C GLY A 111 21.40 -15.16 28.71
N ALA A 112 20.06 -15.22 28.79
CA ALA A 112 19.22 -14.32 28.01
C ALA A 112 19.42 -12.86 28.46
N GLU A 113 19.65 -11.97 27.50
CA GLU A 113 19.89 -10.54 27.72
C GLU A 113 18.56 -9.79 27.79
N PRO A 114 18.16 -9.28 28.97
CA PRO A 114 16.84 -8.69 29.13
C PRO A 114 16.70 -7.29 28.52
N ARG A 115 17.82 -6.63 28.19
CA ARG A 115 17.86 -5.27 27.63
C ARG A 115 17.88 -5.22 26.10
N LEU A 116 17.92 -6.37 25.44
CA LEU A 116 17.67 -6.45 24.00
C LEU A 116 16.25 -5.95 23.74
N ARG A 117 16.07 -5.23 22.64
CA ARG A 117 14.78 -4.61 22.28
C ARG A 117 14.17 -5.29 21.09
N ILE A 118 12.85 -5.29 21.02
CA ILE A 118 12.13 -5.71 19.81
C ILE A 118 12.56 -4.83 18.63
N ARG A 119 12.80 -5.46 17.47
CA ARG A 119 13.22 -4.81 16.23
C ARG A 119 11.99 -4.47 15.38
N GLU A 120 11.28 -3.39 15.62
CA GLU A 120 10.16 -3.01 14.74
C GLU A 120 10.66 -2.22 13.52
N ASP A 121 10.25 -2.64 12.33
CA ASP A 121 10.30 -1.83 11.11
C ASP A 121 8.97 -1.04 11.01
N GLY A 122 9.04 0.29 10.93
CA GLY A 122 7.98 1.08 10.30
C GLY A 122 6.89 1.76 11.15
N VAL A 123 6.67 1.45 12.44
CA VAL A 123 5.76 2.26 13.28
C VAL A 123 6.56 3.32 14.04
N GLN A 124 6.52 4.54 13.52
CA GLN A 124 7.05 5.74 14.18
C GLN A 124 6.28 6.03 15.49
N GLY A 125 6.64 5.34 16.56
CA GLY A 125 6.48 5.82 17.92
C GLY A 125 7.70 6.65 18.32
N ILE A 126 7.50 7.68 19.16
CA ILE A 126 8.57 8.52 19.74
C ILE A 126 9.53 7.71 20.66
N TYR A 127 9.24 6.42 20.89
CA TYR A 127 9.96 5.56 21.83
C TYR A 127 10.52 4.31 21.13
N PRO A 128 11.71 3.83 21.52
CA PRO A 128 12.26 2.58 21.01
C PRO A 128 11.37 1.38 21.39
N GLY A 129 11.43 0.30 20.61
CA GLY A 129 10.71 -0.95 20.92
C GLY A 129 11.01 -1.48 22.33
N PRO A 130 10.04 -2.17 22.99
CA PRO A 130 10.21 -2.61 24.37
C PRO A 130 11.34 -3.62 24.51
N ASP A 131 12.00 -3.58 25.66
CA ASP A 131 12.86 -4.67 26.15
C ASP A 131 12.03 -5.64 27.00
N ALA A 132 12.68 -6.61 27.66
CA ALA A 132 11.98 -7.61 28.47
C ALA A 132 11.14 -6.98 29.60
N LEU A 133 11.59 -5.87 30.20
CA LEU A 133 10.84 -5.14 31.23
C LEU A 133 9.63 -4.43 30.62
N GLY A 134 9.80 -3.80 29.46
CA GLY A 134 8.70 -3.20 28.72
C GLY A 134 7.61 -4.21 28.33
N VAL A 135 7.98 -5.37 27.79
CA VAL A 135 7.03 -6.45 27.44
C VAL A 135 6.29 -6.95 28.68
N ALA A 136 7.00 -7.16 29.80
CA ALA A 136 6.39 -7.61 31.05
C ALA A 136 5.33 -6.62 31.57
N ILE A 137 5.54 -5.31 31.38
CA ILE A 137 4.54 -4.29 31.72
C ILE A 137 3.35 -4.34 30.75
N THR A 138 3.60 -4.48 29.45
CA THR A 138 2.54 -4.58 28.43
C THR A 138 1.57 -5.72 28.74
N VAL A 139 2.06 -6.86 29.20
CA VAL A 139 1.23 -8.04 29.56
C VAL A 139 0.89 -8.12 31.05
N SER A 140 1.19 -7.08 31.85
CA SER A 140 0.89 -7.02 33.29
C SER A 140 1.52 -8.15 34.13
N ALA A 141 2.69 -8.67 33.74
CA ALA A 141 3.45 -9.68 34.47
C ALA A 141 4.21 -9.07 35.67
N TRP A 142 3.47 -8.55 36.65
CA TRP A 142 4.00 -7.69 37.72
C TRP A 142 5.03 -8.33 38.65
N ASP A 143 4.95 -9.64 38.88
CA ASP A 143 5.96 -10.37 39.66
C ASP A 143 7.28 -10.42 38.91
N LEU A 144 7.22 -10.68 37.59
CA LEU A 144 8.40 -10.67 36.73
C LEU A 144 8.99 -9.26 36.58
N VAL A 145 8.15 -8.21 36.58
CA VAL A 145 8.61 -6.81 36.65
C VAL A 145 9.46 -6.57 37.90
N ASP A 146 9.04 -7.07 39.06
CA ASP A 146 9.81 -6.93 40.30
C ASP A 146 11.12 -7.73 40.27
N GLU A 147 11.10 -8.94 39.69
CA GLU A 147 12.30 -9.75 39.48
C GLU A 147 13.30 -9.06 38.53
N LEU A 148 12.85 -8.61 37.37
CA LEU A 148 13.66 -7.91 36.36
C LEU A 148 14.28 -6.65 36.96
N ARG A 149 13.51 -5.84 37.69
CA ARG A 149 14.01 -4.62 38.34
C ARG A 149 15.12 -4.90 39.35
N ARG A 150 15.16 -6.09 39.97
CA ARG A 150 16.21 -6.44 40.93
C ARG A 150 17.53 -6.84 40.27
N ARG A 151 17.54 -7.11 38.96
CA ARG A 151 18.75 -7.51 38.24
C ARG A 151 19.73 -6.35 38.06
N PRO A 152 21.05 -6.60 38.06
CA PRO A 152 22.08 -5.57 37.90
C PRO A 152 21.86 -4.63 36.70
N GLU A 153 21.41 -5.18 35.58
CA GLU A 153 21.21 -4.50 34.30
C GLU A 153 20.17 -3.37 34.39
N TYR A 154 19.14 -3.55 35.22
CA TYR A 154 18.10 -2.56 35.47
C TYR A 154 18.38 -1.69 36.71
N LYS A 155 19.00 -2.25 37.76
CA LYS A 155 19.42 -1.48 38.94
C LYS A 155 20.42 -0.38 38.61
N ALA A 156 21.27 -0.60 37.62
CA ALA A 156 22.28 0.37 37.18
C ALA A 156 21.71 1.54 36.36
N LEU A 157 20.42 1.49 35.98
CA LEU A 157 19.80 2.54 35.18
C LEU A 157 19.60 3.83 35.99
N SER A 158 19.85 4.97 35.34
CA SER A 158 19.45 6.28 35.87
C SER A 158 17.93 6.36 36.03
N ALA A 159 17.44 7.25 36.89
CA ALA A 159 15.99 7.47 37.05
C ALA A 159 15.29 7.78 35.71
N LYS A 160 15.96 8.55 34.84
CA LYS A 160 15.49 8.85 33.48
C LYS A 160 15.35 7.61 32.62
N ASP A 161 16.36 6.73 32.63
CA ASP A 161 16.36 5.53 31.79
C ASP A 161 15.40 4.47 32.31
N GLN A 162 15.23 4.37 33.64
CA GLN A 162 14.18 3.56 34.25
C GLN A 162 12.81 4.03 33.78
N ALA A 163 12.52 5.34 33.87
CA ALA A 163 11.24 5.88 33.45
C ALA A 163 10.94 5.61 31.97
N ARG A 164 11.94 5.73 31.09
CA ARG A 164 11.82 5.45 29.64
C ARG A 164 11.61 3.97 29.34
N ALA A 165 12.18 3.07 30.15
CA ALA A 165 12.01 1.63 29.98
C ALA A 165 10.66 1.10 30.51
N THR A 166 9.92 1.90 31.28
CA THR A 166 8.68 1.43 31.95
C THR A 166 7.42 2.17 31.50
N TRP A 167 7.38 3.49 31.65
CA TRP A 167 6.14 4.26 31.54
C TRP A 167 5.47 4.18 30.16
N PRO A 168 6.20 4.24 29.03
CA PRO A 168 5.57 4.17 27.71
C PRO A 168 4.69 2.92 27.51
N TYR A 169 5.10 1.79 28.10
CA TYR A 169 4.45 0.49 27.95
C TYR A 169 3.30 0.24 28.94
N ALA A 170 3.09 1.16 29.89
CA ALA A 170 1.95 1.16 30.79
C ALA A 170 0.86 2.15 30.37
N MET A 171 1.15 3.06 29.44
CA MET A 171 0.24 4.17 29.16
C MET A 171 -1.12 3.66 28.67
N ASP A 172 -1.19 2.55 27.94
CA ASP A 172 -2.43 1.97 27.44
C ASP A 172 -3.50 1.67 28.52
N SER A 173 -3.13 1.54 29.79
CA SER A 173 -4.05 1.23 30.90
C SER A 173 -3.85 2.08 32.15
N VAL A 174 -4.96 2.53 32.75
CA VAL A 174 -5.01 3.23 34.04
C VAL A 174 -4.44 2.36 35.16
N ASP A 175 -4.81 1.07 35.19
CA ASP A 175 -4.37 0.14 36.22
C ASP A 175 -2.86 -0.11 36.15
N LYS A 176 -2.30 -0.18 34.94
CA LYS A 176 -0.84 -0.33 34.75
C LYS A 176 -0.10 0.90 35.25
N MET A 177 -0.55 2.11 34.91
CA MET A 177 0.05 3.35 35.41
C MET A 177 -0.03 3.46 36.94
N ALA A 178 -1.18 3.13 37.53
CA ALA A 178 -1.37 3.11 38.98
C ALA A 178 -0.46 2.07 39.67
N MET A 179 -0.25 0.91 39.02
CA MET A 179 0.64 -0.13 39.52
C MET A 179 2.12 0.31 39.48
N LEU A 180 2.58 0.97 38.41
CA LEU A 180 3.94 1.54 38.36
C LEU A 180 4.17 2.57 39.47
N LEU A 181 3.18 3.43 39.73
CA LEU A 181 3.23 4.39 40.83
C LEU A 181 3.31 3.69 42.19
N THR A 182 2.48 2.66 42.42
CA THR A 182 2.46 1.87 43.66
C THR A 182 3.78 1.14 43.90
N LYS A 183 4.39 0.59 42.84
CA LYS A 183 5.71 -0.05 42.88
C LYS A 183 6.87 0.95 43.02
N ARG A 184 6.59 2.26 43.11
CA ARG A 184 7.57 3.36 43.27
C ARG A 184 8.60 3.39 42.14
N ILE A 185 8.14 3.18 40.90
CA ILE A 185 8.99 3.36 39.72
C ILE A 185 9.31 4.85 39.57
N ALA A 186 10.55 5.16 39.20
CA ALA A 186 11.01 6.54 39.01
C ALA A 186 10.10 7.29 38.03
N LEU A 187 9.67 8.49 38.41
CA LEU A 187 8.89 9.35 37.53
C LEU A 187 9.80 10.03 36.49
N PRO A 188 9.30 10.28 35.27
CA PRO A 188 10.02 11.11 34.32
C PRO A 188 10.07 12.56 34.83
N GLY A 189 11.25 13.18 34.82
CA GLY A 189 11.43 14.58 35.19
C GLY A 189 11.08 15.52 34.03
N PHE A 190 10.53 16.69 34.33
CA PHE A 190 10.17 17.70 33.32
C PHE A 190 11.41 18.34 32.66
N SER A 191 12.57 18.30 33.31
CA SER A 191 13.85 18.76 32.76
C SER A 191 14.63 17.65 32.04
N THR A 192 14.49 16.40 32.49
CA THR A 192 15.32 15.26 32.03
C THR A 192 14.64 14.40 30.96
N ALA A 193 13.31 14.33 30.97
CA ALA A 193 12.47 13.61 30.03
C ALA A 193 11.14 14.36 29.75
N PRO A 194 11.21 15.60 29.22
CA PRO A 194 10.05 16.50 29.12
C PRO A 194 8.88 15.93 28.33
N GLU A 195 9.12 15.24 27.21
CA GLU A 195 8.06 14.68 26.37
C GLU A 195 7.24 13.61 27.12
N LEU A 196 7.94 12.67 27.78
CA LEU A 196 7.30 11.61 28.55
C LEU A 196 6.61 12.15 29.80
N ALA A 197 7.22 13.11 30.51
CA ALA A 197 6.61 13.76 31.67
C ALA A 197 5.32 14.53 31.29
N ASN A 198 5.36 15.29 30.19
CA ASN A 198 4.19 16.02 29.70
C ASN A 198 3.08 15.07 29.22
N ALA A 199 3.43 14.01 28.50
CA ALA A 199 2.47 13.00 28.04
C ALA A 199 1.81 12.26 29.22
N LEU A 200 2.61 11.87 30.22
CA LEU A 200 2.11 11.17 31.41
C LEU A 200 1.24 12.10 32.28
N LEU A 201 1.64 13.37 32.45
CA LEU A 201 0.82 14.35 33.15
C LEU A 201 -0.52 14.54 32.43
N GLN A 202 -0.51 14.82 31.13
CA GLN A 202 -1.72 15.00 30.34
C GLN A 202 -2.63 13.77 30.43
N ARG A 203 -2.08 12.56 30.29
CA ARG A 203 -2.85 11.32 30.43
C ARG A 203 -3.40 11.13 31.83
N SER A 204 -2.64 11.45 32.88
CA SER A 204 -3.10 11.34 34.28
C SER A 204 -4.26 12.29 34.58
N LEU A 205 -4.22 13.53 34.07
CA LEU A 205 -5.32 14.49 34.16
C LEU A 205 -6.55 13.99 33.39
N CYS A 206 -6.34 13.53 32.15
CA CYS A 206 -7.40 13.03 31.28
C CYS A 206 -8.05 11.73 31.76
N THR A 207 -7.39 10.93 32.60
CA THR A 207 -7.90 9.64 33.11
C THR A 207 -8.31 9.69 34.58
N GLY A 208 -8.30 10.86 35.21
CA GLY A 208 -8.70 11.02 36.61
C GLY A 208 -7.69 10.49 37.65
N GLN A 209 -6.44 10.21 37.26
CA GLN A 209 -5.40 9.69 38.15
C GLN A 209 -4.74 10.80 38.99
N HIS A 210 -5.50 11.38 39.93
CA HIS A 210 -5.06 12.49 40.79
C HIS A 210 -3.74 12.21 41.53
N ARG A 211 -3.53 10.99 42.05
CA ARG A 211 -2.28 10.62 42.75
C ARG A 211 -1.05 10.70 41.84
N LEU A 212 -1.18 10.25 40.60
CA LEU A 212 -0.08 10.31 39.63
C LEU A 212 0.18 11.74 39.18
N ALA A 213 -0.88 12.51 38.89
CA ALA A 213 -0.78 13.93 38.55
C ALA A 213 -0.08 14.72 39.66
N GLN A 214 -0.50 14.52 40.92
CA GLN A 214 0.11 15.18 42.07
C GLN A 214 1.57 14.77 42.27
N ALA A 215 1.89 13.49 42.13
CA ALA A 215 3.28 13.01 42.24
C ALA A 215 4.19 13.62 41.16
N LEU A 216 3.69 13.78 39.93
CA LEU A 216 4.42 14.46 38.85
C LEU A 216 4.63 15.95 39.15
N LEU A 217 3.59 16.66 39.60
CA LEU A 217 3.63 18.10 39.84
C LEU A 217 4.42 18.50 41.11
N ASN A 218 4.59 17.58 42.05
CA ASN A 218 5.40 17.77 43.24
C ASN A 218 6.91 17.57 42.99
N GLN A 219 7.32 17.15 41.80
CA GLN A 219 8.74 17.11 41.43
C GLN A 219 9.33 18.53 41.42
N ALA A 220 10.57 18.66 41.88
CA ALA A 220 11.24 19.95 41.99
C ALA A 220 11.43 20.66 40.64
N ASP A 221 11.53 19.89 39.54
CA ASP A 221 11.71 20.40 38.18
C ASP A 221 10.39 20.62 37.42
N ALA A 222 9.23 20.38 38.05
CA ALA A 222 7.93 20.57 37.42
C ALA A 222 7.60 22.07 37.27
N PRO A 223 7.27 22.57 36.07
CA PRO A 223 6.92 23.97 35.87
C PRO A 223 5.59 24.33 36.58
N THR A 224 5.35 25.63 36.81
CA THR A 224 4.08 26.11 37.37
C THR A 224 2.90 25.77 36.47
N ILE A 225 3.04 26.04 35.16
CA ILE A 225 2.06 25.69 34.12
C ILE A 225 2.80 24.89 33.04
N PRO A 226 2.71 23.54 33.04
CA PRO A 226 3.32 22.71 32.01
C PRO A 226 2.77 23.01 30.60
N PRO A 227 3.60 22.98 29.54
CA PRO A 227 3.16 23.29 28.18
C PRO A 227 2.01 22.40 27.66
N SER A 228 1.94 21.14 28.09
CA SER A 228 0.85 20.23 27.70
C SER A 228 -0.53 20.67 28.23
N VAL A 229 -0.56 21.41 29.34
CA VAL A 229 -1.80 21.86 29.99
C VAL A 229 -2.42 23.05 29.23
N ARG A 230 -1.61 23.97 28.69
CA ARG A 230 -2.09 25.17 27.97
C ARG A 230 -2.19 24.96 26.44
N ARG A 231 -2.11 23.72 25.95
CA ARG A 231 -2.13 23.45 24.52
C ARG A 231 -3.55 23.71 23.94
N PRO A 232 -3.71 24.58 22.94
CA PRO A 232 -4.99 24.74 22.24
C PRO A 232 -5.41 23.43 21.55
N GLY A 233 -6.71 23.13 21.55
CA GLY A 233 -7.28 21.92 20.96
C GLY A 233 -7.76 20.89 22.00
N PRO A 234 -8.09 19.65 21.58
CA PRO A 234 -8.64 18.62 22.46
C PRO A 234 -7.52 18.01 23.32
N PRO A 235 -7.52 18.23 24.65
CA PRO A 235 -6.39 17.81 25.48
C PRO A 235 -6.40 16.32 25.80
N CYS A 236 -7.51 15.60 25.56
CA CYS A 236 -7.61 14.17 25.83
C CYS A 236 -7.80 13.30 24.57
N LEU A 237 -7.61 13.88 23.38
CA LEU A 237 -7.68 13.12 22.13
C LEU A 237 -6.60 12.03 22.09
N GLY A 238 -6.97 10.79 21.73
CA GLY A 238 -6.07 9.64 21.69
C GLY A 238 -5.79 8.99 23.05
N VAL A 239 -6.34 9.52 24.15
CA VAL A 239 -6.39 8.83 25.43
C VAL A 239 -7.59 7.88 25.40
N GLY A 240 -7.34 6.56 25.43
CA GLY A 240 -8.41 5.56 25.38
C GLY A 240 -9.49 5.79 26.45
N LYS A 241 -10.76 5.53 26.11
CA LYS A 241 -11.88 5.66 27.04
C LYS A 241 -11.72 4.64 28.17
N SER A 242 -11.22 5.05 29.32
CA SER A 242 -11.37 4.27 30.55
C SER A 242 -12.75 4.57 31.10
N LEU A 243 -13.67 3.61 31.08
CA LEU A 243 -14.96 3.77 31.74
C LEU A 243 -14.69 3.81 33.25
N LEU A 244 -14.82 5.00 33.85
CA LEU A 244 -14.87 5.10 35.31
C LEU A 244 -16.12 4.37 35.83
N PRO A 245 -16.07 3.77 37.03
CA PRO A 245 -17.25 3.20 37.66
C PRO A 245 -18.35 4.27 37.82
N ALA A 246 -19.61 3.89 37.60
CA ALA A 246 -20.75 4.82 37.65
C ALA A 246 -20.89 5.58 39.00
N ASN A 247 -20.26 5.11 40.07
CA ASN A 247 -20.41 5.64 41.43
C ASN A 247 -19.12 6.25 42.00
N MET A 248 -18.17 6.68 41.17
CA MET A 248 -16.94 7.31 41.67
C MET A 248 -17.21 8.73 42.16
N GLU A 249 -16.86 9.02 43.42
CA GLU A 249 -16.84 10.37 43.98
C GLU A 249 -15.59 11.11 43.51
N LEU A 250 -15.71 12.41 43.23
CA LEU A 250 -14.57 13.26 42.91
C LEU A 250 -13.77 13.52 44.20
N PRO A 251 -12.48 13.15 44.29
CA PRO A 251 -11.66 13.48 45.45
C PRO A 251 -11.34 14.98 45.44
N GLU A 252 -12.26 15.79 45.94
CA GLU A 252 -12.25 17.24 45.77
C GLU A 252 -10.98 17.89 46.34
N SER A 253 -10.52 17.41 47.50
CA SER A 253 -9.38 18.00 48.20
C SER A 253 -8.08 17.84 47.40
N GLU A 254 -7.92 16.70 46.75
CA GLU A 254 -6.79 16.33 45.93
C GLU A 254 -6.78 17.11 44.62
N TRP A 255 -7.94 17.25 43.97
CA TRP A 255 -8.07 18.05 42.74
C TRP A 255 -7.89 19.56 43.00
N LYS A 256 -8.41 20.09 44.12
CA LYS A 256 -8.14 21.47 44.56
C LYS A 256 -6.65 21.71 44.78
N ALA A 257 -5.93 20.75 45.37
CA ALA A 257 -4.48 20.85 45.55
C ALA A 257 -3.72 20.83 44.21
N ILE A 258 -4.11 19.97 43.27
CA ILE A 258 -3.53 19.92 41.92
C ILE A 258 -3.75 21.25 41.20
N GLU A 259 -4.96 21.80 41.27
CA GLU A 259 -5.32 23.06 40.62
C GLU A 259 -4.56 24.26 41.22
N ALA A 260 -4.42 24.31 42.55
CA ALA A 260 -3.60 25.31 43.22
C ALA A 260 -2.13 25.25 42.77
N ARG A 261 -1.59 24.04 42.57
CA ARG A 261 -0.23 23.83 42.07
C ARG A 261 -0.06 24.19 40.59
N LEU A 262 -1.06 23.93 39.77
CA LEU A 262 -1.05 24.23 38.34
C LEU A 262 -1.36 25.69 38.03
N GLN A 263 -2.05 26.40 38.91
CA GLN A 263 -2.67 27.70 38.61
C GLN A 263 -3.55 27.68 37.35
N TRP A 264 -4.10 26.52 36.99
CA TRP A 264 -4.90 26.29 35.79
C TRP A 264 -6.12 25.42 36.15
N PRO A 265 -7.32 25.70 35.61
CA PRO A 265 -8.51 24.91 35.90
C PRO A 265 -8.33 23.45 35.45
N VAL A 266 -8.64 22.50 36.34
CA VAL A 266 -8.53 21.05 36.03
C VAL A 266 -9.80 20.49 35.39
N LEU A 267 -10.93 21.19 35.53
CA LEU A 267 -12.23 20.77 35.00
C LEU A 267 -12.22 20.43 33.49
N PRO A 268 -11.49 21.15 32.61
CA PRO A 268 -11.36 20.78 31.20
C PRO A 268 -10.87 19.35 30.97
N PHE A 269 -9.98 18.81 31.81
CA PHE A 269 -9.44 17.46 31.66
C PHE A 269 -10.36 16.38 32.23
N LEU A 270 -11.16 16.75 33.24
CA LEU A 270 -12.07 15.85 33.95
C LEU A 270 -13.41 15.68 33.25
N ALA A 271 -13.84 16.66 32.44
CA ALA A 271 -15.16 16.66 31.80
C ALA A 271 -15.48 15.36 31.02
N ALA A 272 -14.50 14.78 30.33
CA ALA A 272 -14.67 13.54 29.56
C ALA A 272 -14.97 12.30 30.43
N GLN A 273 -14.68 12.38 31.73
CA GLN A 273 -14.75 11.27 32.66
C GLN A 273 -16.08 11.19 33.43
N VAL A 274 -16.95 12.18 33.26
CA VAL A 274 -18.22 12.27 33.97
C VAL A 274 -19.22 11.28 33.35
N PRO A 275 -19.73 10.27 34.10
CA PRO A 275 -20.58 9.25 33.49
C PRO A 275 -22.07 9.62 33.50
N THR A 276 -22.52 10.50 34.41
CA THR A 276 -23.93 10.89 34.57
C THR A 276 -24.11 12.41 34.72
N ASP A 277 -25.31 12.89 34.42
CA ASP A 277 -25.76 14.28 34.63
C ASP A 277 -25.79 14.70 36.12
N ILE A 278 -26.12 13.76 37.02
CA ILE A 278 -26.08 14.00 38.47
C ILE A 278 -24.63 14.29 38.89
N GLN A 279 -23.67 13.47 38.45
CA GLN A 279 -22.25 13.69 38.77
C GLN A 279 -21.70 14.94 38.10
N ALA A 280 -22.15 15.29 36.89
CA ALA A 280 -21.79 16.56 36.26
C ALA A 280 -22.15 17.74 37.18
N SER A 281 -23.39 17.75 37.70
CA SER A 281 -23.88 18.78 38.60
C SER A 281 -23.09 18.83 39.91
N GLN A 282 -22.74 17.67 40.47
CA GLN A 282 -21.90 17.57 41.67
C GLN A 282 -20.49 18.14 41.42
N TRP A 283 -19.83 17.75 40.33
CA TRP A 283 -18.47 18.18 40.03
C TRP A 283 -18.38 19.67 39.71
N LEU A 284 -19.39 20.22 39.03
CA LEU A 284 -19.52 21.66 38.80
C LEU A 284 -19.71 22.45 40.11
N SER A 285 -20.32 21.83 41.12
CA SER A 285 -20.54 22.42 42.44
C SER A 285 -19.40 22.17 43.44
N ALA A 286 -18.38 21.40 43.06
CA ALA A 286 -17.26 21.00 43.92
C ALA A 286 -16.29 22.16 44.25
N GLY A 287 -16.53 23.38 43.75
CA GLY A 287 -15.69 24.54 44.03
C GLY A 287 -14.31 24.51 43.37
N LEU A 288 -14.18 23.80 42.25
CA LEU A 288 -13.01 23.89 41.35
C LEU A 288 -13.03 25.22 40.59
N ARG A 289 -11.88 25.71 40.12
CA ARG A 289 -11.79 26.94 39.34
C ARG A 289 -12.54 26.80 38.03
N SER A 290 -13.35 27.81 37.78
CA SER A 290 -14.06 27.98 36.52
C SER A 290 -13.08 28.18 35.35
N PRO A 291 -13.25 27.44 34.24
CA PRO A 291 -12.43 27.64 33.04
C PRO A 291 -12.93 28.77 32.12
N TRP A 292 -14.06 29.42 32.43
CA TRP A 292 -14.74 30.33 31.49
C TRP A 292 -13.94 31.62 31.22
N GLY A 293 -13.12 32.06 32.18
CA GLY A 293 -12.30 33.27 32.04
C GLY A 293 -11.06 33.10 31.16
N GLU A 294 -10.73 31.87 30.76
CA GLU A 294 -9.53 31.55 29.98
C GLU A 294 -9.93 30.90 28.65
N PRO A 295 -9.76 31.57 27.48
CA PRO A 295 -10.24 31.05 26.20
C PRO A 295 -9.74 29.65 25.85
N VAL A 296 -8.47 29.34 26.15
CA VAL A 296 -7.91 28.00 25.90
C VAL A 296 -8.57 26.95 26.79
N ALA A 297 -8.80 27.24 28.07
CA ALA A 297 -9.43 26.32 29.01
C ALA A 297 -10.91 26.09 28.65
N ALA A 298 -11.61 27.13 28.22
CA ALA A 298 -12.98 27.06 27.73
C ALA A 298 -13.08 26.15 26.50
N THR A 299 -12.21 26.33 25.49
CA THR A 299 -12.17 25.45 24.30
C THR A 299 -11.85 24.00 24.68
N GLN A 300 -10.84 23.77 25.53
CA GLN A 300 -10.48 22.44 26.03
C GLN A 300 -11.66 21.76 26.74
N TYR A 301 -12.43 22.52 27.52
CA TYR A 301 -13.60 22.02 28.23
C TYR A 301 -14.68 21.55 27.25
N VAL A 302 -15.01 22.33 26.22
CA VAL A 302 -16.00 21.93 25.22
C VAL A 302 -15.58 20.63 24.53
N TRP A 303 -14.33 20.53 24.07
CA TRP A 303 -13.79 19.31 23.44
C TRP A 303 -14.02 18.06 24.29
N ASN A 304 -13.70 18.13 25.57
CA ASN A 304 -13.77 16.96 26.45
C ASN A 304 -15.17 16.71 27.00
N ALA A 305 -15.98 17.73 27.24
CA ALA A 305 -17.37 17.55 27.67
C ALA A 305 -18.17 16.78 26.63
N MET A 306 -17.89 16.96 25.34
CA MET A 306 -18.51 16.18 24.26
C MET A 306 -18.13 14.68 24.25
N LEU A 307 -17.02 14.30 24.90
CA LEU A 307 -16.60 12.90 24.99
C LEU A 307 -17.38 12.11 26.06
N ALA A 308 -18.03 12.81 26.99
CA ALA A 308 -18.88 12.22 28.02
C ALA A 308 -20.19 11.65 27.41
N PRO A 309 -20.89 10.72 28.10
CA PRO A 309 -22.20 10.25 27.67
C PRO A 309 -23.20 11.42 27.50
N PRO A 310 -24.16 11.36 26.55
CA PRO A 310 -24.98 12.51 26.19
C PRO A 310 -25.69 13.24 27.34
N PRO A 311 -26.29 12.58 28.36
CA PRO A 311 -26.89 13.28 29.50
C PRO A 311 -25.87 14.10 30.29
N ALA A 312 -24.68 13.52 30.54
CA ALA A 312 -23.59 14.19 31.24
C ALA A 312 -22.98 15.33 30.40
N ALA A 313 -22.75 15.09 29.11
CA ALA A 313 -22.25 16.09 28.17
C ALA A 313 -23.16 17.32 28.15
N LEU A 314 -24.48 17.13 28.02
CA LEU A 314 -25.46 18.22 28.03
C LEU A 314 -25.44 18.99 29.37
N ALA A 315 -25.42 18.30 30.51
CA ALA A 315 -25.34 18.94 31.81
C ALA A 315 -24.06 19.79 31.99
N LEU A 316 -22.91 19.25 31.56
CA LEU A 316 -21.62 19.95 31.58
C LEU A 316 -21.63 21.19 30.68
N LEU A 317 -22.18 21.08 29.47
CA LEU A 317 -22.16 22.15 28.49
C LEU A 317 -23.19 23.24 28.79
N HIS A 318 -24.34 22.91 29.39
CA HIS A 318 -25.32 23.91 29.86
C HIS A 318 -24.80 24.77 31.02
N ALA A 319 -23.80 24.30 31.77
CA ALA A 319 -23.20 25.08 32.85
C ALA A 319 -22.24 26.18 32.36
N MET A 320 -21.83 26.11 31.09
CA MET A 320 -20.99 27.11 30.46
C MET A 320 -21.82 28.34 30.05
N PRO A 321 -21.35 29.58 30.30
CA PRO A 321 -22.05 30.76 29.80
C PRO A 321 -22.18 30.72 28.27
N THR A 322 -23.37 31.04 27.77
CA THR A 322 -23.71 30.96 26.34
C THR A 322 -22.74 31.73 25.47
N GLU A 323 -22.34 32.93 25.88
CA GLU A 323 -21.43 33.79 25.12
C GLU A 323 -20.04 33.15 24.98
N VAL A 324 -19.54 32.52 26.06
CA VAL A 324 -18.25 31.84 26.05
C VAL A 324 -18.31 30.59 25.16
N LEU A 325 -19.40 29.84 25.21
CA LEU A 325 -19.61 28.66 24.37
C LEU A 325 -19.65 29.06 22.89
N GLN A 326 -20.42 30.09 22.55
CA GLN A 326 -20.49 30.61 21.18
C GLN A 326 -19.12 31.10 20.70
N ILE A 327 -18.37 31.83 21.51
CA ILE A 327 -16.99 32.26 21.19
C ILE A 327 -16.09 31.05 20.90
N ALA A 328 -16.13 29.99 21.72
CA ALA A 328 -15.36 28.78 21.48
C ALA A 328 -15.74 28.11 20.15
N LEU A 329 -17.03 28.08 19.81
CA LEU A 329 -17.56 27.52 18.57
C LEU A 329 -17.29 28.37 17.31
N HIS A 330 -16.56 29.49 17.41
CA HIS A 330 -16.04 30.18 16.21
C HIS A 330 -14.83 29.43 15.60
N ASP A 331 -14.18 28.53 16.35
CA ASP A 331 -13.16 27.64 15.79
C ASP A 331 -13.82 26.60 14.87
N GLU A 332 -13.46 26.62 13.59
CA GLU A 332 -14.06 25.76 12.56
C GLU A 332 -13.92 24.26 12.84
N LYS A 333 -12.83 23.83 13.50
CA LYS A 333 -12.60 22.42 13.82
C LYS A 333 -13.47 21.98 14.98
N LEU A 334 -13.48 22.77 16.05
CA LEU A 334 -14.34 22.50 17.21
C LEU A 334 -15.82 22.56 16.82
N MET A 335 -16.24 23.54 16.03
CA MET A 335 -17.62 23.66 15.56
C MET A 335 -18.07 22.44 14.76
N ALA A 336 -17.26 21.99 13.80
CA ALA A 336 -17.59 20.79 13.04
C ALA A 336 -17.73 19.56 13.94
N GLU A 337 -16.83 19.40 14.90
CA GLU A 337 -16.85 18.29 15.87
C GLU A 337 -18.03 18.38 16.83
N TRP A 338 -18.38 19.59 17.26
CA TRP A 338 -19.59 19.90 18.04
C TRP A 338 -20.86 19.46 17.33
N VAL A 339 -21.03 19.91 16.09
CA VAL A 339 -22.20 19.60 15.27
C VAL A 339 -22.30 18.09 15.03
N THR A 340 -21.18 17.43 14.70
CA THR A 340 -21.16 15.99 14.46
C THR A 340 -21.41 15.15 15.72
N SER A 341 -20.87 15.56 16.88
CA SER A 341 -21.09 14.88 18.17
C SER A 341 -22.53 15.07 18.66
N ALA A 342 -23.08 16.28 18.49
CA ALA A 342 -24.46 16.59 18.87
C ALA A 342 -25.49 15.82 18.03
N ALA A 343 -25.12 15.35 16.84
CA ALA A 343 -25.99 14.53 15.99
C ALA A 343 -26.46 13.24 16.69
N ASP A 344 -25.72 12.74 17.68
CA ASP A 344 -26.06 11.55 18.48
C ASP A 344 -26.86 11.87 19.77
N TRP A 345 -27.04 13.14 20.12
CA TRP A 345 -27.77 13.54 21.34
C TRP A 345 -29.29 13.38 21.18
N PRO A 346 -30.06 13.35 22.29
CA PRO A 346 -31.52 13.43 22.20
C PRO A 346 -31.96 14.67 21.38
N GLN A 347 -33.06 14.58 20.62
CA GLN A 347 -33.46 15.64 19.68
C GLN A 347 -33.59 17.05 20.32
N VAL A 348 -34.02 17.13 21.58
CA VAL A 348 -34.06 18.39 22.34
C VAL A 348 -32.65 18.97 22.54
N GLY A 349 -31.69 18.12 22.89
CA GLY A 349 -30.29 18.49 23.04
C GLY A 349 -29.65 18.87 21.70
N LEU A 350 -29.96 18.15 20.62
CA LEU A 350 -29.51 18.50 19.27
C LEU A 350 -30.03 19.88 18.84
N ARG A 351 -31.31 20.17 19.07
CA ARG A 351 -31.89 21.49 18.75
C ARG A 351 -31.18 22.61 19.51
N TRP A 352 -30.92 22.41 20.80
CA TRP A 352 -30.15 23.36 21.60
C TRP A 352 -28.73 23.54 21.06
N ALA A 353 -28.04 22.45 20.71
CA ALA A 353 -26.67 22.46 20.23
C ALA A 353 -26.53 23.25 18.91
N LEU A 354 -27.46 23.06 17.98
CA LEU A 354 -27.50 23.79 16.71
C LEU A 354 -27.79 25.28 16.90
N ALA A 355 -28.54 25.66 17.94
CA ALA A 355 -28.79 27.05 18.27
C ALA A 355 -27.53 27.79 18.77
N GLN A 356 -26.51 27.07 19.24
CA GLN A 356 -25.25 27.66 19.71
C GLN A 356 -24.25 27.98 18.59
N VAL A 357 -24.48 27.48 17.38
CA VAL A 357 -23.56 27.64 16.26
C VAL A 357 -23.99 28.81 15.38
N ASP A 358 -23.05 29.62 14.90
CA ASP A 358 -23.35 30.64 13.89
C ASP A 358 -23.79 30.00 12.57
N SER A 359 -24.92 30.44 12.02
CA SER A 359 -25.49 29.86 10.79
C SER A 359 -24.62 30.05 9.55
N LYS A 360 -23.90 31.17 9.45
CA LYS A 360 -23.05 31.45 8.28
C LYS A 360 -21.80 30.57 8.34
N LEU A 361 -21.22 30.43 9.53
CA LEU A 361 -20.11 29.51 9.77
C LEU A 361 -20.53 28.07 9.48
N LEU A 362 -21.69 27.64 9.98
CA LEU A 362 -22.26 26.32 9.69
C LEU A 362 -22.44 26.08 8.18
N ALA A 363 -23.02 27.05 7.46
CA ALA A 363 -23.20 26.97 6.02
C ALA A 363 -21.85 26.88 5.27
N SER A 364 -20.82 27.61 5.71
CA SER A 364 -19.48 27.57 5.10
C SER A 364 -18.72 26.26 5.32
N GLN A 365 -19.09 25.49 6.35
CA GLN A 365 -18.43 24.23 6.74
C GLN A 365 -19.29 23.00 6.45
N LEU A 366 -20.35 23.16 5.64
CA LEU A 366 -21.38 22.15 5.45
C LEU A 366 -20.84 20.83 4.91
N GLU A 367 -19.87 20.86 3.99
CA GLU A 367 -19.22 19.65 3.46
C GLU A 367 -18.54 18.81 4.55
N ARG A 368 -17.79 19.47 5.45
CA ARG A 368 -17.12 18.82 6.58
C ARG A 368 -18.13 18.24 7.55
N VAL A 369 -19.21 18.97 7.81
CA VAL A 369 -20.31 18.51 8.68
C VAL A 369 -20.98 17.29 8.05
N MET A 370 -21.44 17.38 6.80
CA MET A 370 -22.11 16.30 6.09
C MET A 370 -21.27 15.02 6.06
N ALA A 371 -19.95 15.12 5.86
CA ALA A 371 -19.05 13.97 5.84
C ALA A 371 -19.05 13.12 7.11
N ARG A 372 -19.47 13.71 8.22
CA ARG A 372 -19.47 13.07 9.54
C ARG A 372 -20.83 13.13 10.20
N TRP A 373 -21.85 13.61 9.49
CA TRP A 373 -23.20 13.80 10.00
C TRP A 373 -24.01 12.51 9.88
N SER A 374 -24.64 12.12 10.98
CA SER A 374 -25.52 10.93 11.05
C SER A 374 -24.88 9.60 10.63
N TYR A 375 -23.55 9.53 10.52
CA TYR A 375 -22.80 8.31 10.31
C TYR A 375 -21.77 8.16 11.44
N ALA A 376 -22.18 7.49 12.52
CA ALA A 376 -21.28 7.21 13.64
C ALA A 376 -20.31 6.07 13.27
N GLN A 377 -19.19 6.40 12.61
CA GLN A 377 -18.09 5.45 12.32
C GLN A 377 -17.62 4.71 13.59
N ALA A 378 -17.74 5.35 14.76
CA ALA A 378 -17.30 4.80 16.04
C ALA A 378 -18.21 3.70 16.62
N THR A 379 -19.49 3.60 16.21
CA THR A 379 -20.45 2.66 16.81
C THR A 379 -21.12 1.70 15.82
N ARG A 380 -20.88 1.84 14.51
CA ARG A 380 -21.56 1.08 13.43
C ARG A 380 -23.09 1.01 13.62
N ARG A 381 -23.69 2.05 14.20
CA ARG A 381 -25.14 2.14 14.37
C ARG A 381 -25.61 3.37 13.62
N ASP A 382 -26.33 3.15 12.52
CA ASP A 382 -27.32 4.11 12.09
C ASP A 382 -28.34 4.30 13.23
N ALA A 383 -29.03 5.45 13.27
CA ALA A 383 -30.33 5.49 13.91
C ALA A 383 -31.17 4.39 13.24
N LYS A 384 -31.44 3.30 13.97
CA LYS A 384 -32.14 2.11 13.42
C LYS A 384 -33.53 2.45 12.86
N ASP A 385 -34.09 3.60 13.26
CA ASP A 385 -35.35 4.15 12.77
C ASP A 385 -35.10 5.25 11.72
N PRO A 386 -35.50 5.03 10.45
CA PRO A 386 -35.45 6.04 9.40
C PRO A 386 -36.15 7.36 9.75
N LYS A 387 -37.21 7.35 10.57
CA LYS A 387 -37.92 8.57 10.98
C LYS A 387 -37.08 9.47 11.88
N ASP A 388 -36.33 8.88 12.81
CA ASP A 388 -35.43 9.63 13.68
C ASP A 388 -34.27 10.23 12.89
N LYS A 389 -33.75 9.50 11.89
CA LYS A 389 -32.73 10.02 10.96
C LYS A 389 -33.23 11.27 10.23
N ILE A 390 -34.41 11.20 9.63
CA ILE A 390 -35.01 12.36 8.92
C ILE A 390 -35.24 13.53 9.87
N ALA A 391 -35.77 13.29 11.08
CA ALA A 391 -36.02 14.35 12.07
C ALA A 391 -34.74 15.10 12.47
N ARG A 392 -33.62 14.38 12.64
CA ARG A 392 -32.31 14.99 12.95
C ARG A 392 -31.79 15.84 11.81
N TRP A 393 -31.87 15.34 10.58
CA TRP A 393 -31.50 16.11 9.39
C TRP A 393 -32.41 17.33 9.18
N ALA A 394 -33.69 17.24 9.53
CA ALA A 394 -34.60 18.39 9.48
C ALA A 394 -34.15 19.49 10.44
N LEU A 395 -33.77 19.16 11.68
CA LEU A 395 -33.22 20.12 12.63
C LEU A 395 -31.96 20.84 12.12
N LEU A 396 -31.05 20.12 11.47
CA LEU A 396 -29.88 20.75 10.83
C LEU A 396 -30.32 21.67 9.70
N THR A 397 -31.22 21.20 8.84
CA THR A 397 -31.72 21.95 7.68
C THR A 397 -32.41 23.25 8.09
N ASP A 398 -33.16 23.24 9.18
CA ASP A 398 -33.84 24.43 9.74
C ASP A 398 -32.85 25.50 10.22
N ARG A 399 -31.62 25.10 10.58
CA ARG A 399 -30.58 26.02 11.05
C ARG A 399 -29.83 26.70 9.89
N LEU A 400 -29.85 26.10 8.70
CA LEU A 400 -29.13 26.59 7.52
C LEU A 400 -29.74 27.89 7.00
N VAL A 401 -28.86 28.78 6.50
CA VAL A 401 -29.25 30.06 5.90
C VAL A 401 -28.76 30.13 4.45
N ALA A 402 -29.55 30.75 3.59
CA ALA A 402 -29.20 30.95 2.19
C ALA A 402 -28.20 32.14 2.02
N PRO A 403 -27.35 32.13 0.98
CA PRO A 403 -27.15 31.03 0.04
C PRO A 403 -26.20 29.97 0.62
N LEU A 404 -26.55 28.69 0.45
CA LEU A 404 -25.61 27.60 0.66
C LEU A 404 -24.54 27.61 -0.44
N SER A 405 -23.28 27.41 -0.06
CA SER A 405 -22.19 27.26 -1.04
C SER A 405 -22.42 26.01 -1.88
N ALA A 406 -22.10 26.09 -3.18
CA ALA A 406 -22.11 24.93 -4.05
C ALA A 406 -21.16 23.85 -3.52
N GLY A 407 -21.65 22.63 -3.40
CA GLY A 407 -20.88 21.49 -2.94
C GLY A 407 -19.97 20.97 -4.05
N GLN A 408 -18.68 20.80 -3.74
CA GLN A 408 -17.72 20.16 -4.64
C GLN A 408 -17.69 18.63 -4.50
N SER A 409 -18.43 18.05 -3.54
CA SER A 409 -18.40 16.61 -3.25
C SER A 409 -19.63 15.87 -3.79
N ASP A 410 -19.43 14.57 -4.00
CA ASP A 410 -20.44 13.57 -4.34
C ASP A 410 -21.28 13.13 -3.12
N GLY A 411 -20.99 13.66 -1.92
CA GLY A 411 -21.54 13.14 -0.67
C GLY A 411 -23.02 13.45 -0.45
N PHE A 412 -23.54 14.54 -1.00
CA PHE A 412 -24.93 14.98 -0.78
C PHE A 412 -25.99 13.91 -1.09
N PRO A 413 -26.05 13.32 -2.29
CA PRO A 413 -27.14 12.41 -2.65
C PRO A 413 -27.11 11.08 -1.89
N TYR A 414 -26.00 10.74 -1.25
CA TYR A 414 -25.85 9.53 -0.44
C TYR A 414 -26.04 9.77 1.07
N ARG A 415 -25.97 11.04 1.53
CA ARG A 415 -25.99 11.39 2.95
C ARG A 415 -27.27 12.10 3.38
N VAL A 416 -27.71 13.08 2.60
CA VAL A 416 -28.89 13.90 2.92
C VAL A 416 -30.17 13.14 2.53
N PRO A 417 -31.14 12.96 3.45
CA PRO A 417 -32.41 12.33 3.14
C PRO A 417 -33.15 13.03 1.98
N ILE A 418 -33.67 12.24 1.04
CA ILE A 418 -34.34 12.73 -0.18
C ILE A 418 -35.52 13.65 0.15
N GLU A 419 -36.20 13.40 1.28
CA GLU A 419 -37.33 14.18 1.80
C GLU A 419 -36.96 15.66 2.04
N LEU A 420 -35.69 15.97 2.25
CA LEU A 420 -35.20 17.31 2.56
C LEU A 420 -34.57 18.02 1.36
N TRP A 421 -34.37 17.34 0.23
CA TRP A 421 -33.68 17.92 -0.93
C TRP A 421 -34.35 19.18 -1.47
N SER A 422 -35.68 19.22 -1.50
CA SER A 422 -36.44 20.39 -1.96
C SER A 422 -36.04 21.65 -1.18
N ARG A 423 -35.97 21.53 0.15
CA ARG A 423 -35.56 22.62 1.04
C ARG A 423 -34.11 23.04 0.82
N TRP A 424 -33.21 22.08 0.62
CA TRP A 424 -31.79 22.37 0.35
C TRP A 424 -31.60 23.11 -0.98
N PHE A 425 -32.36 22.75 -2.01
CA PHE A 425 -32.30 23.44 -3.29
C PHE A 425 -32.88 24.86 -3.21
N GLU A 426 -33.93 25.09 -2.41
CA GLU A 426 -34.44 26.43 -2.10
C GLU A 426 -33.43 27.30 -1.35
N LEU A 427 -32.62 26.69 -0.47
CA LEU A 427 -31.52 27.37 0.23
C LEU A 427 -30.31 27.66 -0.68
N GLY A 428 -30.37 27.27 -1.96
CA GLY A 428 -29.35 27.56 -2.96
C GLY A 428 -28.28 26.47 -3.13
N TYR A 429 -28.40 25.33 -2.45
CA TYR A 429 -27.43 24.24 -2.60
C TYR A 429 -27.42 23.71 -4.05
N ARG A 430 -26.24 23.60 -4.65
CA ARG A 430 -26.03 23.07 -6.00
C ARG A 430 -24.80 22.17 -5.99
N MET A 431 -24.83 21.13 -6.80
CA MET A 431 -23.70 20.24 -7.07
C MET A 431 -23.27 20.40 -8.52
N ASN A 432 -22.01 20.07 -8.79
CA ASN A 432 -21.49 20.01 -10.16
C ASN A 432 -22.16 18.89 -10.97
N ASP A 433 -22.26 19.10 -12.27
CA ASP A 433 -22.89 18.16 -13.21
C ASP A 433 -22.24 16.77 -13.19
N VAL A 434 -20.92 16.69 -13.01
CA VAL A 434 -20.18 15.42 -12.90
C VAL A 434 -20.76 14.50 -11.83
N HIS A 435 -21.07 15.05 -10.66
CA HIS A 435 -21.60 14.28 -9.53
C HIS A 435 -23.06 13.87 -9.76
N TRP A 436 -23.84 14.71 -10.44
CA TRP A 436 -25.19 14.32 -10.86
C TRP A 436 -25.15 13.21 -11.90
N ALA A 437 -24.27 13.32 -12.90
CA ALA A 437 -24.13 12.35 -13.96
C ALA A 437 -23.69 10.97 -13.40
N ASP A 438 -22.72 10.96 -12.48
CA ASP A 438 -22.27 9.74 -11.79
C ASP A 438 -23.39 9.17 -10.89
N TRP A 439 -24.06 10.00 -10.08
CA TRP A 439 -25.14 9.52 -9.22
C TRP A 439 -26.30 8.93 -10.04
N ILE A 440 -26.72 9.58 -11.13
CA ILE A 440 -27.78 9.07 -12.00
C ILE A 440 -27.40 7.71 -12.60
N LEU A 441 -26.13 7.51 -12.95
CA LEU A 441 -25.63 6.25 -13.49
C LEU A 441 -25.60 5.15 -12.42
N TRP A 442 -25.07 5.44 -11.23
CA TRP A 442 -24.77 4.44 -10.20
C TRP A 442 -25.83 4.26 -9.12
N ALA A 443 -26.77 5.20 -8.97
CA ALA A 443 -27.82 5.09 -7.96
C ALA A 443 -28.74 3.88 -8.23
N ASP A 444 -29.15 3.24 -7.14
CA ASP A 444 -30.18 2.23 -7.15
C ASP A 444 -31.52 2.80 -7.68
N PRO A 445 -32.35 1.99 -8.36
CA PRO A 445 -33.58 2.49 -8.97
C PRO A 445 -34.56 3.12 -7.97
N ALA A 446 -34.73 2.54 -6.78
CA ALA A 446 -35.72 3.04 -5.82
C ALA A 446 -35.40 4.46 -5.28
N PRO A 447 -34.18 4.75 -4.78
CA PRO A 447 -33.78 6.13 -4.44
C PRO A 447 -33.88 7.11 -5.61
N PHE A 448 -33.50 6.67 -6.81
CA PHE A 448 -33.60 7.49 -8.02
C PHE A 448 -35.05 7.88 -8.33
N GLU A 449 -35.96 6.90 -8.34
CA GLU A 449 -37.40 7.08 -8.57
C GLU A 449 -38.03 8.02 -7.52
N GLN A 450 -37.65 7.86 -6.25
CA GLN A 450 -38.13 8.70 -5.15
C GLN A 450 -37.67 10.16 -5.27
N ALA A 451 -36.43 10.40 -5.68
CA ALA A 451 -35.86 11.75 -5.79
C ALA A 451 -36.31 12.51 -7.05
N TRP A 452 -36.75 11.80 -8.09
CA TRP A 452 -37.03 12.37 -9.40
C TRP A 452 -37.98 13.59 -9.40
N PRO A 453 -39.12 13.60 -8.69
CA PRO A 453 -40.01 14.76 -8.68
C PRO A 453 -39.33 16.03 -8.16
N THR A 454 -38.44 15.89 -7.18
CA THR A 454 -37.67 16.99 -6.62
C THR A 454 -36.62 17.50 -7.61
N ILE A 455 -35.90 16.59 -8.27
CA ILE A 455 -34.91 16.94 -9.30
C ILE A 455 -35.60 17.67 -10.46
N ALA A 456 -36.68 17.12 -11.00
CA ALA A 456 -37.42 17.69 -12.12
C ALA A 456 -37.95 19.10 -11.82
N ARG A 457 -38.39 19.35 -10.58
CA ARG A 457 -38.92 20.66 -10.16
C ARG A 457 -37.84 21.70 -9.91
N HIS A 458 -36.77 21.34 -9.20
CA HIS A 458 -35.78 22.30 -8.71
C HIS A 458 -34.52 22.40 -9.57
N LEU A 459 -34.23 21.39 -10.39
CA LEU A 459 -33.05 21.28 -11.24
C LEU A 459 -33.44 20.88 -12.68
N PRO A 460 -34.20 21.73 -13.38
CA PRO A 460 -34.70 21.41 -14.72
C PRO A 460 -33.58 21.09 -15.72
N ASP A 461 -32.43 21.77 -15.63
CA ASP A 461 -31.27 21.52 -16.51
C ASP A 461 -30.65 20.13 -16.29
N VAL A 462 -30.62 19.66 -15.04
CA VAL A 462 -30.18 18.30 -14.70
C VAL A 462 -31.20 17.30 -15.23
N ALA A 463 -32.48 17.49 -14.91
CA ALA A 463 -33.56 16.60 -15.35
C ALA A 463 -33.63 16.43 -16.88
N GLN A 464 -33.38 17.51 -17.61
CA GLN A 464 -33.31 17.52 -19.08
C GLN A 464 -32.14 16.70 -19.65
N ARG A 465 -31.02 16.61 -18.92
CA ARG A 465 -29.81 15.90 -19.34
C ARG A 465 -29.71 14.49 -18.77
N SER A 466 -30.49 14.16 -17.74
CA SER A 466 -30.51 12.85 -17.07
C SER A 466 -30.60 11.68 -18.04
N LEU A 467 -31.47 11.76 -19.06
CA LEU A 467 -31.59 10.68 -20.04
C LEU A 467 -30.35 10.58 -20.93
N THR A 468 -29.77 11.70 -21.33
CA THR A 468 -28.52 11.76 -22.11
C THR A 468 -27.36 11.12 -21.35
N TRP A 469 -27.20 11.43 -20.06
CA TRP A 469 -26.17 10.84 -19.21
C TRP A 469 -26.44 9.35 -18.94
N LEU A 470 -27.69 8.97 -18.68
CA LEU A 470 -28.06 7.57 -18.48
C LEU A 470 -27.74 6.72 -19.71
N VAL A 471 -28.00 7.18 -20.94
CA VAL A 471 -27.72 6.41 -22.17
C VAL A 471 -26.27 6.54 -22.67
N ALA A 472 -25.48 7.48 -22.13
CA ALA A 472 -24.13 7.74 -22.59
C ALA A 472 -23.23 6.48 -22.58
N PRO A 473 -23.24 5.62 -21.54
CA PRO A 473 -22.41 4.40 -21.51
C PRO A 473 -22.69 3.42 -22.66
N LEU A 474 -23.92 3.41 -23.19
CA LEU A 474 -24.30 2.54 -24.32
C LEU A 474 -23.89 3.13 -25.68
N SER A 475 -23.53 4.41 -25.73
CA SER A 475 -23.47 5.17 -26.97
C SER A 475 -22.16 5.93 -27.17
N VAL A 476 -21.85 6.18 -28.43
CA VAL A 476 -20.65 6.89 -28.86
C VAL A 476 -20.96 7.81 -30.06
N GLY A 477 -20.12 8.81 -30.27
CA GLY A 477 -20.29 9.84 -31.30
C GLY A 477 -20.29 11.26 -30.74
N PRO A 478 -20.41 12.27 -31.62
CA PRO A 478 -20.29 13.68 -31.23
C PRO A 478 -21.37 14.11 -30.23
N THR A 479 -20.97 14.92 -29.26
CA THR A 479 -21.86 15.55 -28.27
C THR A 479 -21.22 16.84 -27.76
N ASN A 480 -22.05 17.84 -27.44
CA ASN A 480 -21.62 19.08 -26.79
C ASN A 480 -21.74 19.01 -25.25
N ASP A 481 -22.34 17.93 -24.73
CA ASP A 481 -22.47 17.72 -23.29
C ASP A 481 -21.17 17.03 -22.76
N PRO A 482 -20.43 17.69 -21.85
CA PRO A 482 -19.13 17.20 -21.38
C PRO A 482 -19.25 15.93 -20.54
N GLU A 483 -20.32 15.78 -19.76
CA GLU A 483 -20.55 14.60 -18.93
C GLU A 483 -21.02 13.43 -19.76
N ALA A 484 -21.88 13.67 -20.76
CA ALA A 484 -22.21 12.64 -21.74
C ALA A 484 -20.96 12.17 -22.47
N LYS A 485 -20.06 13.08 -22.88
CA LYS A 485 -18.78 12.76 -23.51
C LYS A 485 -17.91 11.89 -22.58
N ARG A 486 -17.76 12.27 -21.31
CA ARG A 486 -16.98 11.52 -20.31
C ARG A 486 -17.55 10.13 -20.03
N LEU A 487 -18.87 10.02 -19.89
CA LEU A 487 -19.57 8.76 -19.62
C LEU A 487 -19.70 7.85 -20.84
N SER A 488 -19.41 8.37 -22.03
CA SER A 488 -19.53 7.62 -23.27
C SER A 488 -18.56 6.46 -23.29
N TYR A 489 -19.10 5.27 -23.50
CA TYR A 489 -18.29 4.08 -23.70
C TYR A 489 -17.25 3.85 -22.59
N HIS A 490 -17.68 3.95 -21.34
CA HIS A 490 -16.87 3.49 -20.21
C HIS A 490 -17.14 1.99 -20.03
N GLY A 491 -16.22 1.14 -20.51
CA GLY A 491 -16.35 -0.33 -20.53
C GLY A 491 -16.35 -1.03 -19.16
N GLY A 492 -17.21 -0.60 -18.23
CA GLY A 492 -17.29 -1.13 -16.86
C GLY A 492 -18.66 -1.69 -16.49
N TYR A 493 -18.66 -2.77 -15.72
CA TYR A 493 -19.80 -3.50 -15.18
C TYR A 493 -20.93 -2.60 -14.64
N TYR A 494 -22.08 -2.59 -15.32
CA TYR A 494 -23.34 -2.06 -14.81
C TYR A 494 -24.34 -3.20 -14.60
N ASN A 495 -25.17 -3.10 -13.57
CA ASN A 495 -26.30 -4.01 -13.39
C ASN A 495 -27.39 -3.66 -14.41
N ASP A 496 -27.53 -4.47 -15.47
CA ASP A 496 -28.48 -4.22 -16.57
C ASP A 496 -29.94 -4.08 -16.09
N GLU A 497 -30.33 -4.83 -15.04
CA GLU A 497 -31.67 -4.77 -14.48
C GLU A 497 -31.97 -3.38 -13.87
N PHE A 498 -31.03 -2.85 -13.10
CA PHE A 498 -31.17 -1.54 -12.46
C PHE A 498 -31.21 -0.43 -13.51
N PHE A 499 -30.34 -0.56 -14.51
CA PHE A 499 -30.26 0.39 -15.61
C PHE A 499 -31.55 0.41 -16.45
N LEU A 500 -32.09 -0.76 -16.83
CA LEU A 500 -33.37 -0.87 -17.53
C LEU A 500 -34.53 -0.29 -16.72
N ARG A 501 -34.57 -0.53 -15.40
CA ARG A 501 -35.63 0.00 -14.53
C ARG A 501 -35.65 1.52 -14.53
N LYS A 502 -34.50 2.17 -14.37
CA LYS A 502 -34.36 3.64 -14.45
C LYS A 502 -34.80 4.18 -15.82
N MET A 503 -34.40 3.51 -16.90
CA MET A 503 -34.83 3.87 -18.25
C MET A 503 -36.35 3.83 -18.44
N LYS A 504 -36.99 2.73 -18.04
CA LYS A 504 -38.46 2.58 -18.11
C LYS A 504 -39.17 3.65 -17.28
N PHE A 505 -38.64 3.95 -16.10
CA PHE A 505 -39.18 5.01 -15.26
C PHE A 505 -39.11 6.38 -15.96
N LEU A 506 -37.95 6.78 -16.49
CA LEU A 506 -37.82 8.06 -17.21
C LEU A 506 -38.72 8.17 -18.43
N ASP A 507 -38.90 7.09 -19.19
CA ASP A 507 -39.87 7.03 -20.29
C ASP A 507 -41.31 7.25 -19.80
N ALA A 508 -41.69 6.62 -18.68
CA ALA A 508 -43.00 6.80 -18.07
C ALA A 508 -43.21 8.24 -17.52
N GLN A 509 -42.14 8.90 -17.07
CA GLN A 509 -42.15 10.31 -16.68
C GLN A 509 -42.16 11.28 -17.88
N GLY A 510 -42.15 10.77 -19.12
CA GLY A 510 -42.19 11.57 -20.34
C GLY A 510 -40.88 12.28 -20.69
N VAL A 511 -39.77 11.89 -20.06
CA VAL A 511 -38.46 12.47 -20.35
C VAL A 511 -38.03 12.11 -21.76
N ARG A 512 -37.56 13.11 -22.51
CA ARG A 512 -37.11 12.96 -23.90
C ARG A 512 -35.63 13.25 -24.01
N LEU A 513 -35.00 12.68 -25.03
CA LEU A 513 -33.66 13.07 -25.39
C LEU A 513 -33.70 14.46 -26.02
N ASN A 514 -32.87 15.35 -25.49
CA ASN A 514 -32.73 16.72 -25.99
C ASN A 514 -31.62 16.86 -27.04
N THR A 515 -30.95 15.75 -27.36
CA THR A 515 -29.90 15.65 -28.37
C THR A 515 -30.24 14.55 -29.38
N PRO A 516 -29.73 14.63 -30.62
CA PRO A 516 -29.83 13.52 -31.56
C PRO A 516 -29.30 12.22 -30.93
N ALA A 517 -30.04 11.13 -31.12
CA ALA A 517 -29.62 9.84 -30.62
C ALA A 517 -28.28 9.42 -31.25
N ARG A 518 -27.36 9.02 -30.37
CA ARG A 518 -25.98 8.63 -30.70
C ARG A 518 -25.92 7.16 -31.13
N TRP A 519 -24.77 6.74 -31.63
CA TRP A 519 -24.60 5.38 -32.15
C TRP A 519 -24.39 4.39 -31.00
N LEU A 520 -25.00 3.21 -31.09
CA LEU A 520 -24.74 2.12 -30.17
C LEU A 520 -23.29 1.65 -30.34
N ALA A 521 -22.56 1.57 -29.24
CA ALA A 521 -21.18 1.13 -29.25
C ALA A 521 -21.04 -0.38 -29.53
N ALA A 522 -19.90 -0.78 -30.10
CA ALA A 522 -19.65 -2.13 -30.59
C ALA A 522 -19.75 -3.22 -29.52
N SER A 523 -19.42 -2.91 -28.26
CA SER A 523 -19.58 -3.84 -27.13
C SER A 523 -21.02 -4.32 -26.94
N TYR A 524 -22.00 -3.55 -27.42
CA TYR A 524 -23.43 -3.86 -27.32
C TYR A 524 -24.05 -4.29 -28.66
N VAL A 525 -23.29 -4.15 -29.75
CA VAL A 525 -23.61 -4.71 -31.06
C VAL A 525 -23.14 -6.17 -31.02
N GLY A 526 -23.96 -7.06 -30.45
CA GLY A 526 -23.66 -8.50 -30.39
C GLY A 526 -23.25 -9.08 -31.75
N THR A 527 -22.71 -10.30 -31.76
CA THR A 527 -22.31 -10.96 -33.02
C THR A 527 -23.44 -10.90 -34.04
N ALA A 528 -23.15 -10.90 -35.34
CA ALA A 528 -24.12 -10.70 -36.43
C ALA A 528 -25.36 -11.64 -36.39
N LYS A 529 -25.40 -12.64 -35.50
CA LYS A 529 -26.55 -13.50 -35.25
C LYS A 529 -27.47 -13.04 -34.10
N GLN A 530 -27.01 -12.21 -33.15
CA GLN A 530 -27.83 -11.68 -32.03
C GLN A 530 -27.33 -10.30 -31.52
N PRO A 531 -27.70 -9.19 -32.17
CA PRO A 531 -27.46 -7.85 -31.64
C PRO A 531 -28.33 -7.57 -30.40
N GLY A 532 -27.74 -6.97 -29.35
CA GLY A 532 -28.49 -6.39 -28.23
C GLY A 532 -29.25 -7.39 -27.36
N GLU A 533 -28.61 -8.47 -26.88
CA GLU A 533 -29.29 -9.39 -25.96
C GLU A 533 -29.67 -8.76 -24.61
N THR A 534 -28.93 -7.72 -24.20
CA THR A 534 -29.22 -6.96 -22.98
C THR A 534 -30.56 -6.23 -23.07
N PRO A 535 -31.52 -6.51 -22.17
CA PRO A 535 -32.82 -5.84 -22.12
C PRO A 535 -32.76 -4.30 -22.18
N SER A 536 -31.78 -3.66 -21.53
CA SER A 536 -31.59 -2.21 -21.59
C SER A 536 -31.32 -1.69 -23.01
N VAL A 537 -30.46 -2.37 -23.78
CA VAL A 537 -30.10 -1.99 -25.15
C VAL A 537 -31.30 -2.16 -26.07
N LYS A 538 -32.05 -3.27 -25.96
CA LYS A 538 -33.30 -3.47 -26.73
C LYS A 538 -34.29 -2.34 -26.48
N PHE A 539 -34.46 -1.96 -25.21
CA PHE A 539 -35.36 -0.87 -24.83
C PHE A 539 -34.91 0.47 -25.42
N ALA A 540 -33.63 0.82 -25.26
CA ALA A 540 -33.07 2.07 -25.78
C ALA A 540 -33.17 2.16 -27.31
N LEU A 541 -32.93 1.07 -28.05
CA LEU A 541 -33.11 0.99 -29.50
C LEU A 541 -34.58 1.17 -29.90
N ALA A 542 -35.51 0.48 -29.21
CA ALA A 542 -36.94 0.58 -29.50
C ALA A 542 -37.50 1.98 -29.26
N LYS A 543 -36.92 2.73 -28.30
CA LYS A 543 -37.27 4.12 -28.01
C LYS A 543 -36.54 5.14 -28.91
N GLY A 544 -35.64 4.68 -29.78
CA GLY A 544 -34.81 5.55 -30.62
C GLY A 544 -33.85 6.41 -29.81
N TRP A 545 -33.47 5.97 -28.60
CA TRP A 545 -32.54 6.69 -27.74
C TRP A 545 -31.08 6.47 -28.13
N VAL A 546 -30.82 5.35 -28.77
CA VAL A 546 -29.56 5.01 -29.46
C VAL A 546 -29.89 4.48 -30.84
N ARG A 547 -28.93 4.53 -31.76
CA ARG A 547 -29.10 4.09 -33.16
C ARG A 547 -28.08 3.02 -33.52
N MET A 548 -28.48 2.04 -34.32
CA MET A 548 -27.55 1.04 -34.84
C MET A 548 -26.57 1.68 -35.83
N PRO A 549 -25.25 1.45 -35.69
CA PRO A 549 -24.29 1.88 -36.70
C PRO A 549 -24.41 1.04 -37.97
N SER A 550 -24.24 1.69 -39.13
CA SER A 550 -24.18 1.02 -40.42
C SER A 550 -22.93 0.12 -40.55
N PRO A 551 -22.93 -0.87 -41.46
CA PRO A 551 -21.75 -1.69 -41.73
C PRO A 551 -20.50 -0.87 -42.10
N ALA A 552 -20.67 0.24 -42.84
CA ALA A 552 -19.57 1.14 -43.17
C ALA A 552 -18.97 1.84 -41.94
N GLN A 553 -19.82 2.24 -40.99
CA GLN A 553 -19.38 2.85 -39.73
C GLN A 553 -18.67 1.87 -38.80
N ARG A 554 -18.93 0.56 -38.95
CA ARG A 554 -18.29 -0.51 -38.18
C ARG A 554 -16.99 -1.03 -38.80
N LEU A 555 -16.55 -0.50 -39.94
CA LEU A 555 -15.37 -0.96 -40.68
C LEU A 555 -14.47 0.22 -41.08
N GLN A 556 -14.28 1.18 -40.17
CA GLN A 556 -13.56 2.43 -40.40
C GLN A 556 -12.06 2.33 -40.16
N LEU A 557 -11.63 1.42 -39.27
CA LEU A 557 -10.25 1.28 -38.84
C LEU A 557 -9.66 -0.05 -39.31
N GLU A 558 -8.36 -0.05 -39.52
CA GLU A 558 -7.55 -1.22 -39.79
C GLU A 558 -6.14 -1.05 -39.21
N ARG A 559 -5.39 -2.15 -39.14
CA ARG A 559 -3.96 -2.09 -38.80
C ARG A 559 -3.24 -1.22 -39.83
N SER A 560 -2.43 -0.28 -39.37
CA SER A 560 -1.69 0.59 -40.29
C SER A 560 -0.55 -0.19 -40.93
N PRO A 561 -0.44 -0.24 -42.27
CA PRO A 561 0.75 -0.77 -42.90
C PRO A 561 1.97 0.11 -42.56
N LEU A 562 3.16 -0.50 -42.56
CA LEU A 562 4.40 0.23 -42.44
C LEU A 562 4.74 0.87 -43.79
N GLY A 563 4.52 2.17 -43.94
CA GLY A 563 4.77 2.92 -45.18
C GLY A 563 6.25 3.22 -45.48
N CYS A 564 7.18 2.61 -44.74
CA CYS A 564 8.62 2.80 -44.83
C CYS A 564 9.35 1.45 -44.69
N ASN A 565 10.62 1.37 -45.11
CA ASN A 565 11.41 0.16 -45.00
C ASN A 565 12.38 0.23 -43.80
N PRO A 566 12.13 -0.48 -42.69
CA PRO A 566 12.96 -0.41 -41.51
C PRO A 566 14.26 -1.20 -41.72
N THR A 567 15.38 -0.50 -41.80
CA THR A 567 16.71 -1.14 -41.89
C THR A 567 17.49 -0.92 -40.59
N PRO A 568 17.89 -2.00 -39.88
CA PRO A 568 18.66 -1.87 -38.66
C PRO A 568 20.09 -1.41 -38.97
N SER A 569 20.50 -0.28 -38.39
CA SER A 569 21.83 0.30 -38.62
C SER A 569 22.88 -0.30 -37.68
N ILE A 570 24.16 -0.16 -38.03
CA ILE A 570 25.26 -0.58 -37.16
C ILE A 570 25.32 0.24 -35.86
N THR A 571 24.89 1.51 -35.89
CA THR A 571 24.81 2.35 -34.68
C THR A 571 23.70 1.90 -33.75
N LEU A 572 22.54 1.50 -34.30
CA LEU A 572 21.47 0.86 -33.53
C LEU A 572 21.97 -0.44 -32.88
N ARG A 573 22.67 -1.29 -33.62
CA ARG A 573 23.24 -2.53 -33.09
C ARG A 573 24.12 -2.29 -31.87
N ARG A 574 25.07 -1.35 -31.96
CA ARG A 574 25.96 -1.00 -30.85
C ARG A 574 25.18 -0.48 -29.63
N SER A 575 24.15 0.32 -29.89
CA SER A 575 23.30 0.89 -28.85
C SER A 575 22.56 -0.21 -28.07
N LEU A 576 21.89 -1.13 -28.77
CA LEU A 576 21.20 -2.27 -28.17
C LEU A 576 22.17 -3.23 -27.46
N ALA A 577 23.34 -3.48 -28.07
CA ALA A 577 24.36 -4.35 -27.52
C ALA A 577 24.98 -3.81 -26.21
N SER A 578 24.90 -2.50 -25.94
CA SER A 578 25.41 -1.94 -24.69
C SER A 578 24.75 -2.54 -23.45
N GLY A 579 23.50 -3.02 -23.58
CA GLY A 579 22.70 -3.59 -22.49
C GLY A 579 22.47 -2.63 -21.33
N SER A 580 22.71 -1.33 -21.54
CA SER A 580 22.50 -0.31 -20.50
C SER A 580 21.01 0.01 -20.39
N PRO A 581 20.45 0.10 -19.17
CA PRO A 581 19.06 0.52 -19.02
C PRO A 581 18.88 1.92 -19.62
N LEU A 582 17.77 2.11 -20.31
CA LEU A 582 17.38 3.41 -20.81
C LEU A 582 16.71 4.21 -19.70
N LYS A 583 16.61 5.53 -19.86
CA LYS A 583 15.91 6.39 -18.90
C LYS A 583 14.56 6.79 -19.46
N SER A 584 13.54 6.71 -18.62
CA SER A 584 12.22 7.31 -18.89
C SER A 584 12.32 8.83 -18.87
N VAL A 585 11.21 9.51 -19.19
CA VAL A 585 11.10 10.98 -19.08
C VAL A 585 11.38 11.45 -17.65
N ASP A 586 10.98 10.68 -16.64
CA ASP A 586 11.17 10.97 -15.22
C ASP A 586 12.58 10.62 -14.72
N GLY A 587 13.44 10.06 -15.59
CA GLY A 587 14.80 9.67 -15.26
C GLY A 587 14.94 8.27 -14.67
N GLU A 588 13.84 7.53 -14.54
CA GLU A 588 13.82 6.15 -14.02
C GLU A 588 14.43 5.18 -15.05
N PRO A 589 15.33 4.28 -14.62
CA PRO A 589 15.92 3.30 -15.51
C PRO A 589 14.91 2.20 -15.87
N PHE A 590 14.81 1.84 -17.16
CA PHE A 590 14.03 0.69 -17.63
C PHE A 590 14.83 -0.18 -18.61
N SER A 591 14.54 -1.47 -18.58
CA SER A 591 15.11 -2.47 -19.51
C SER A 591 14.33 -2.47 -20.82
N ILE A 592 14.99 -2.82 -21.91
CA ILE A 592 14.33 -2.98 -23.21
C ILE A 592 13.79 -4.40 -23.30
N ASP A 593 12.46 -4.53 -23.29
CA ASP A 593 11.78 -5.82 -23.38
C ASP A 593 11.38 -6.11 -24.84
N THR A 594 10.84 -5.09 -25.53
CA THR A 594 10.39 -5.21 -26.91
C THR A 594 10.91 -4.09 -27.80
N ILE A 595 10.93 -4.36 -29.11
CA ILE A 595 11.29 -3.42 -30.16
C ILE A 595 10.33 -3.54 -31.34
N GLN A 596 9.93 -2.41 -31.92
CA GLN A 596 9.09 -2.36 -33.12
C GLN A 596 9.49 -1.23 -34.06
N PRO A 597 9.29 -1.40 -35.38
CA PRO A 597 9.42 -0.30 -36.32
C PRO A 597 8.16 0.58 -36.28
N VAL A 598 8.35 1.90 -36.29
CA VAL A 598 7.27 2.88 -36.36
C VAL A 598 7.53 3.89 -37.48
N ALA A 599 6.46 4.29 -38.18
CA ALA A 599 6.53 5.41 -39.11
C ALA A 599 6.64 6.72 -38.30
N ARG A 600 7.61 7.58 -38.64
CA ARG A 600 7.73 8.88 -37.99
C ARG A 600 6.65 9.83 -38.51
N PRO A 601 5.91 10.54 -37.64
CA PRO A 601 5.00 11.59 -38.08
C PRO A 601 5.71 12.61 -38.97
N GLY A 602 5.24 12.78 -40.21
CA GLY A 602 5.78 13.77 -41.15
C GLY A 602 7.13 13.43 -41.80
N ALA A 603 7.69 12.22 -41.62
CA ALA A 603 8.93 11.81 -42.26
C ALA A 603 8.76 10.56 -43.14
N ALA A 604 9.63 10.40 -44.14
CA ALA A 604 9.63 9.23 -45.04
C ALA A 604 10.30 7.98 -44.43
N ASP A 605 11.14 8.17 -43.41
CA ASP A 605 11.93 7.09 -42.80
C ASP A 605 11.24 6.45 -41.58
N CYS A 606 11.47 5.15 -41.40
CA CYS A 606 11.11 4.45 -40.17
C CYS A 606 12.03 4.85 -39.01
N ALA A 607 11.50 4.80 -37.80
CA ALA A 607 12.26 4.80 -36.56
C ALA A 607 12.05 3.48 -35.81
N TRP A 608 12.96 3.17 -34.89
CA TRP A 608 12.85 2.03 -33.99
C TRP A 608 12.34 2.51 -32.63
N LEU A 609 11.21 1.97 -32.20
CA LEU A 609 10.66 2.20 -30.87
C LEU A 609 10.99 1.00 -29.99
N VAL A 610 11.55 1.25 -28.82
CA VAL A 610 11.73 0.23 -27.79
C VAL A 610 10.81 0.52 -26.61
N SER A 611 10.31 -0.52 -25.97
CA SER A 611 9.54 -0.40 -24.72
C SER A 611 9.92 -1.48 -23.73
N GLY A 612 9.67 -1.18 -22.46
CA GLY A 612 9.77 -2.12 -21.36
C GLY A 612 9.31 -1.48 -20.06
N GLY A 613 9.30 -2.24 -18.98
CA GLY A 613 8.86 -1.70 -17.70
C GLY A 613 8.65 -2.74 -16.62
N THR A 614 7.79 -2.41 -15.67
CA THR A 614 7.48 -3.30 -14.54
C THR A 614 6.15 -3.99 -14.79
N PRO A 615 6.09 -5.34 -14.70
CA PRO A 615 4.81 -6.02 -14.73
C PRO A 615 3.96 -5.56 -13.55
N GLY A 616 2.67 -5.37 -13.79
CA GLY A 616 1.68 -5.17 -12.72
C GLY A 616 1.20 -6.50 -12.15
N GLY A 617 0.15 -6.44 -11.34
CA GLY A 617 -0.51 -7.60 -10.75
C GLY A 617 -0.26 -7.79 -9.27
N ARG A 618 -0.50 -9.01 -8.81
CA ARG A 618 -0.51 -9.34 -7.38
C ARG A 618 0.91 -9.40 -6.84
N GLN A 619 1.26 -8.44 -5.99
CA GLN A 619 2.48 -8.53 -5.20
C GLN A 619 2.26 -9.34 -3.93
N PHE A 620 3.32 -9.97 -3.44
CA PHE A 620 3.33 -10.67 -2.17
C PHE A 620 4.27 -9.93 -1.23
N ILE A 621 3.71 -9.13 -0.34
CA ILE A 621 4.46 -8.39 0.67
C ILE A 621 4.34 -9.15 1.99
N TYR A 622 5.47 -9.47 2.59
CA TYR A 622 5.53 -10.10 3.90
C TYR A 622 5.89 -9.03 4.92
N ASP A 623 4.92 -8.67 5.77
CA ASP A 623 5.09 -7.72 6.86
C ASP A 623 5.27 -8.49 8.17
N GLU A 624 6.42 -8.35 8.83
CA GLU A 624 6.71 -9.06 10.08
C GLU A 624 6.45 -8.13 11.27
N SER A 625 5.66 -8.58 12.23
CA SER A 625 5.39 -7.88 13.49
C SER A 625 5.68 -8.78 14.69
N PHE A 626 6.00 -8.19 15.84
CA PHE A 626 6.23 -8.97 17.06
C PHE A 626 4.96 -9.66 17.59
N SER A 627 3.82 -8.98 17.49
CA SER A 627 2.53 -9.49 17.98
C SER A 627 1.83 -10.39 16.97
N GLY A 628 1.90 -10.07 15.67
CA GLY A 628 1.18 -10.78 14.60
C GLY A 628 2.05 -11.70 13.73
N GLY A 629 3.36 -11.78 13.98
CA GLY A 629 4.27 -12.58 13.15
C GLY A 629 4.33 -12.08 11.71
N VAL A 630 4.53 -12.97 10.75
CA VAL A 630 4.60 -12.64 9.32
C VAL A 630 3.20 -12.61 8.71
N GLN A 631 2.71 -11.42 8.37
CA GLN A 631 1.50 -11.23 7.58
C GLN A 631 1.83 -11.17 6.10
N ARG A 632 1.10 -11.94 5.29
CA ARG A 632 1.19 -11.87 3.83
C ARG A 632 0.11 -10.91 3.30
N LEU A 633 0.52 -9.72 2.92
CA LEU A 633 -0.31 -8.79 2.16
C LEU A 633 -0.22 -9.14 0.68
N THR A 634 -1.37 -9.08 -0.01
CA THR A 634 -1.45 -9.38 -1.44
C THR A 634 -2.02 -8.22 -2.26
N PRO A 635 -1.40 -7.01 -2.20
CA PRO A 635 -1.92 -5.87 -2.94
C PRO A 635 -1.79 -6.08 -4.44
N CYS A 636 -2.73 -5.50 -5.18
CA CYS A 636 -2.59 -5.33 -6.61
C CYS A 636 -1.76 -4.07 -6.86
N THR A 637 -0.67 -4.19 -7.60
CA THR A 637 0.14 -3.05 -8.04
C THR A 637 -0.03 -2.86 -9.53
N GLU A 638 -0.19 -1.61 -9.93
CA GLU A 638 -0.21 -1.25 -11.34
C GLU A 638 1.18 -1.43 -11.94
N GLY A 639 1.23 -2.01 -13.13
CA GLY A 639 2.47 -2.04 -13.91
C GLY A 639 2.81 -0.66 -14.44
N SER A 640 4.04 -0.53 -14.96
CA SER A 640 4.46 0.66 -15.70
C SER A 640 5.05 0.27 -17.05
N THR A 641 4.85 1.10 -18.06
CA THR A 641 5.51 0.96 -19.37
C THR A 641 6.25 2.25 -19.70
N SER A 642 7.53 2.12 -20.03
CA SER A 642 8.37 3.20 -20.56
C SER A 642 8.80 2.86 -21.98
N ALA A 643 9.05 3.87 -22.79
CA ALA A 643 9.49 3.67 -24.17
C ALA A 643 10.50 4.74 -24.60
N ALA A 644 11.29 4.41 -25.62
CA ALA A 644 12.21 5.33 -26.26
C ALA A 644 12.26 5.14 -27.77
N LEU A 645 12.37 6.24 -28.51
CA LEU A 645 12.50 6.28 -29.94
C LEU A 645 13.96 6.46 -30.35
N TRP A 646 14.44 5.64 -31.28
CA TRP A 646 15.80 5.73 -31.80
C TRP A 646 15.95 6.90 -32.78
N ASN A 647 16.90 7.80 -32.50
CA ASN A 647 17.30 8.86 -33.42
C ASN A 647 18.59 8.43 -34.17
N ASN A 648 18.43 8.10 -35.45
CA ASN A 648 19.54 7.67 -36.32
C ASN A 648 20.64 8.73 -36.50
N GLU A 649 20.27 10.01 -36.63
CA GLU A 649 21.20 11.11 -36.91
C GLU A 649 22.12 11.39 -35.72
N ARG A 650 21.55 11.31 -34.51
CA ARG A 650 22.26 11.59 -33.26
C ARG A 650 22.86 10.33 -32.62
N GLY A 651 22.38 9.15 -32.99
CA GLY A 651 22.79 7.88 -32.38
C GLY A 651 22.37 7.77 -30.91
N VAL A 652 21.21 8.32 -30.55
CA VAL A 652 20.70 8.34 -29.17
C VAL A 652 19.24 7.88 -29.09
N TRP A 653 18.87 7.36 -27.92
CA TRP A 653 17.48 7.09 -27.56
C TRP A 653 16.82 8.35 -26.99
N LEU A 654 15.66 8.71 -27.52
CA LEU A 654 14.84 9.81 -27.02
C LEU A 654 13.63 9.22 -26.29
N PRO A 655 13.39 9.56 -25.01
CA PRO A 655 12.26 9.00 -24.27
C PRO A 655 10.93 9.45 -24.87
N VAL A 656 9.95 8.54 -24.89
CA VAL A 656 8.58 8.84 -25.34
C VAL A 656 7.80 9.45 -24.18
N LYS A 657 7.15 10.58 -24.41
CA LYS A 657 6.29 11.25 -23.43
C LYS A 657 4.88 10.69 -23.44
N ASP A 658 4.26 10.65 -22.27
CA ASP A 658 2.89 10.17 -22.06
C ASP A 658 2.65 8.75 -22.59
N MET A 659 3.65 7.89 -22.43
CA MET A 659 3.59 6.49 -22.83
C MET A 659 2.49 5.75 -22.07
N PRO A 660 1.51 5.11 -22.75
CA PRO A 660 0.52 4.30 -22.07
C PRO A 660 1.07 2.94 -21.65
N ASN A 661 0.40 2.34 -20.67
CA ASN A 661 0.64 0.97 -20.26
C ASN A 661 0.25 -0.01 -21.37
N GLY A 662 1.14 -0.94 -21.72
CA GLY A 662 0.90 -1.99 -22.72
C GLY A 662 1.65 -1.80 -24.05
N VAL A 663 1.36 -2.67 -25.02
CA VAL A 663 2.00 -2.68 -26.34
C VAL A 663 1.24 -1.76 -27.29
N LEU A 664 1.97 -1.02 -28.13
CA LEU A 664 1.39 -0.09 -29.10
C LEU A 664 1.18 -0.76 -30.46
N VAL A 665 -0.08 -0.80 -30.90
CA VAL A 665 -0.47 -1.28 -32.23
C VAL A 665 -0.81 -0.11 -33.13
N PRO A 666 -0.07 0.12 -34.24
CA PRO A 666 -0.43 1.15 -35.21
C PRO A 666 -1.75 0.85 -35.91
N ILE A 667 -2.64 1.83 -35.91
CA ILE A 667 -3.94 1.78 -36.58
C ILE A 667 -4.11 2.99 -37.50
N ARG A 668 -4.91 2.82 -38.55
CA ARG A 668 -5.29 3.93 -39.44
C ARG A 668 -6.77 3.89 -39.79
N GLN A 669 -7.31 5.07 -40.10
CA GLN A 669 -8.63 5.22 -40.68
C GLN A 669 -8.57 4.96 -42.19
N LYS A 670 -9.43 4.06 -42.69
CA LYS A 670 -9.52 3.71 -44.12
C LYS A 670 -9.87 4.91 -45.00
N VAL A 671 -10.69 5.82 -44.47
CA VAL A 671 -11.10 7.06 -45.13
C VAL A 671 -10.39 8.22 -44.44
N GLY A 672 -9.65 9.03 -45.20
CA GLY A 672 -8.91 10.19 -44.67
C GLY A 672 -7.49 9.88 -44.17
N GLY A 673 -7.15 8.62 -43.91
CA GLY A 673 -5.77 8.19 -43.64
C GLY A 673 -5.17 8.60 -42.29
N ALA A 674 -5.97 9.17 -41.38
CA ALA A 674 -5.53 9.52 -40.03
C ALA A 674 -4.99 8.27 -39.31
N SER A 675 -3.82 8.39 -38.68
CA SER A 675 -3.12 7.28 -38.04
C SER A 675 -2.92 7.55 -36.56
N ALA A 676 -2.98 6.50 -35.75
CA ALA A 676 -2.83 6.55 -34.30
C ALA A 676 -2.22 5.24 -33.78
N PHE A 677 -1.87 5.21 -32.50
CA PHE A 677 -1.53 4.00 -31.79
C PHE A 677 -2.69 3.55 -30.90
N LEU A 678 -2.98 2.27 -30.93
CA LEU A 678 -3.81 1.62 -29.93
C LEU A 678 -2.89 1.03 -28.85
N SER A 679 -3.18 1.25 -27.58
CA SER A 679 -2.58 0.46 -26.50
C SER A 679 -3.43 -0.76 -26.17
N THR A 680 -2.81 -1.94 -26.12
CA THR A 680 -3.46 -3.20 -25.70
C THR A 680 -3.72 -3.28 -24.19
N GLY A 681 -3.20 -2.32 -23.40
CA GLY A 681 -3.22 -2.39 -21.95
C GLY A 681 -2.26 -3.46 -21.40
N MET A 682 -2.25 -3.65 -20.08
CA MET A 682 -1.54 -4.75 -19.43
C MET A 682 -2.55 -5.70 -18.77
N ASP A 683 -2.29 -7.00 -18.84
CA ASP A 683 -3.03 -8.00 -18.07
C ASP A 683 -2.35 -8.18 -16.70
N ASP A 684 -2.99 -7.70 -15.65
CA ASP A 684 -2.53 -7.80 -14.26
C ASP A 684 -3.11 -9.08 -13.58
N GLY A 685 -3.64 -10.02 -14.38
CA GLY A 685 -4.20 -11.30 -13.96
C GLY A 685 -5.45 -11.11 -13.10
N THR A 686 -5.45 -11.69 -11.89
CA THR A 686 -6.59 -11.52 -10.94
C THR A 686 -6.81 -10.08 -10.48
N CYS A 687 -5.88 -9.16 -10.78
CA CYS A 687 -5.99 -7.74 -10.46
C CYS A 687 -6.70 -6.94 -11.55
N GLY A 688 -7.10 -7.56 -12.65
CA GLY A 688 -7.81 -6.93 -13.75
C GLY A 688 -6.89 -6.59 -14.92
N HIS A 689 -7.37 -5.71 -15.80
CA HIS A 689 -6.63 -5.26 -16.97
C HIS A 689 -6.44 -3.74 -16.90
N GLY A 690 -5.26 -3.28 -17.27
CA GLY A 690 -4.94 -1.86 -17.43
C GLY A 690 -5.77 -1.20 -18.54
N PRO A 691 -5.93 0.13 -18.50
CA PRO A 691 -6.77 0.85 -19.44
C PRO A 691 -6.24 0.74 -20.87
N ARG A 692 -7.12 0.34 -21.78
CA ARG A 692 -6.91 0.37 -23.23
C ARG A 692 -7.31 1.73 -23.79
N GLY A 693 -6.57 2.25 -24.76
CA GLY A 693 -6.81 3.60 -25.29
C GLY A 693 -6.19 3.83 -26.65
N ILE A 694 -6.56 4.95 -27.28
CA ILE A 694 -6.01 5.41 -28.56
C ILE A 694 -5.19 6.66 -28.32
N PHE A 695 -4.03 6.73 -28.98
CA PHE A 695 -3.06 7.79 -28.79
C PHE A 695 -2.62 8.35 -30.13
N ILE A 696 -2.68 9.67 -30.30
CA ILE A 696 -2.14 10.34 -31.48
C ILE A 696 -0.65 10.64 -31.24
N PRO A 697 0.23 10.22 -32.17
CA PRO A 697 1.64 10.56 -32.06
C PRO A 697 1.94 11.98 -32.55
N HIS A 698 2.62 12.76 -31.71
CA HIS A 698 3.16 14.08 -32.03
C HIS A 698 4.69 14.05 -32.02
N ALA A 699 5.30 14.66 -33.03
CA ALA A 699 6.76 14.82 -33.07
C ALA A 699 7.16 15.97 -32.14
N THR A 700 8.12 15.73 -31.26
CA THR A 700 8.66 16.77 -30.38
C THR A 700 9.78 17.55 -31.07
N SER A 701 10.08 18.76 -30.57
CA SER A 701 11.11 19.64 -31.16
C SER A 701 12.53 19.05 -31.22
N ASP A 702 12.84 18.09 -30.35
CA ASP A 702 14.12 17.36 -30.31
C ASP A 702 14.13 16.10 -31.18
N GLY A 703 13.03 15.80 -31.88
CA GLY A 703 12.87 14.64 -32.75
C GLY A 703 12.37 13.38 -32.04
N GLY A 704 11.87 13.50 -30.81
CA GLY A 704 11.22 12.43 -30.04
C GLY A 704 9.73 12.32 -30.35
N LEU A 705 9.01 11.59 -29.48
CA LEU A 705 7.60 11.27 -29.63
C LEU A 705 6.82 11.62 -28.35
N GLU A 706 5.65 12.22 -28.51
CA GLU A 706 4.69 12.48 -27.45
C GLU A 706 3.33 11.88 -27.86
N LEU A 707 2.68 11.19 -26.93
CA LEU A 707 1.45 10.45 -27.20
C LEU A 707 0.26 11.14 -26.54
N GLU A 708 -0.60 11.76 -27.34
CA GLU A 708 -1.83 12.39 -26.84
C GLU A 708 -2.96 11.36 -26.76
N GLY A 709 -3.42 11.06 -25.53
CA GLY A 709 -4.56 10.19 -25.30
C GLY A 709 -5.88 10.77 -25.82
N LEU A 710 -6.61 9.98 -26.61
CA LEU A 710 -7.93 10.32 -27.10
C LEU A 710 -9.02 9.75 -26.20
N ASN A 711 -10.06 10.55 -26.00
CA ASN A 711 -11.29 10.18 -25.30
C ASN A 711 -12.49 10.21 -26.25
N SER A 712 -13.66 9.75 -25.77
CA SER A 712 -14.89 9.82 -26.55
C SER A 712 -15.16 11.22 -27.08
N GLY A 713 -15.76 11.31 -28.27
CA GLY A 713 -15.96 12.55 -29.03
C GLY A 713 -14.79 12.90 -29.95
N ALA A 714 -13.63 12.24 -29.81
CA ALA A 714 -12.58 12.28 -30.82
C ALA A 714 -12.93 11.33 -31.99
N PRO A 715 -12.80 11.73 -33.26
CA PRO A 715 -13.22 10.92 -34.41
C PRO A 715 -12.63 9.50 -34.44
N LEU A 716 -11.33 9.36 -34.13
CA LEU A 716 -10.66 8.05 -34.10
C LEU A 716 -11.12 7.17 -32.93
N PHE A 717 -11.33 7.77 -31.75
CA PHE A 717 -11.90 7.05 -30.60
C PHE A 717 -13.30 6.55 -30.91
N ASP A 718 -14.17 7.43 -31.43
CA ASP A 718 -15.54 7.09 -31.76
C ASP A 718 -15.60 6.01 -32.86
N ALA A 719 -14.71 6.08 -33.87
CA ALA A 719 -14.59 5.05 -34.89
C ALA A 719 -14.18 3.69 -34.31
N LEU A 720 -13.27 3.64 -33.34
CA LEU A 720 -12.87 2.40 -32.68
C LEU A 720 -14.00 1.85 -31.83
N ALA A 721 -14.62 2.67 -30.98
CA ALA A 721 -15.72 2.24 -30.13
C ALA A 721 -16.96 1.80 -30.94
N LEU A 722 -17.10 2.25 -32.19
CA LEU A 722 -18.12 1.76 -33.14
C LEU A 722 -17.75 0.44 -33.82
N GLN A 723 -16.47 0.13 -33.96
CA GLN A 723 -15.98 -1.06 -34.65
C GLN A 723 -15.67 -2.21 -33.69
N CYS A 724 -15.06 -1.93 -32.53
CA CYS A 724 -14.52 -2.92 -31.61
C CYS A 724 -15.04 -2.75 -30.18
N ALA A 725 -15.27 -3.89 -29.52
CA ALA A 725 -15.37 -3.94 -28.07
C ALA A 725 -13.95 -3.86 -27.47
N PHE A 726 -13.73 -3.01 -26.45
CA PHE A 726 -12.39 -2.75 -25.94
C PHE A 726 -11.78 -3.94 -25.20
N ASP A 727 -12.59 -4.88 -24.72
CA ASP A 727 -12.16 -6.17 -24.16
C ASP A 727 -11.69 -7.16 -25.25
N ASN A 728 -12.13 -6.98 -26.49
CA ASN A 728 -11.81 -7.86 -27.63
C ASN A 728 -11.14 -7.12 -28.81
N LEU A 729 -10.27 -6.15 -28.52
CA LEU A 729 -9.59 -5.34 -29.56
C LEU A 729 -8.71 -6.20 -30.47
N GLU A 730 -8.04 -7.20 -29.91
CA GLU A 730 -7.06 -8.02 -30.62
C GLU A 730 -7.72 -8.83 -31.73
N ALA A 731 -8.78 -9.58 -31.42
CA ALA A 731 -9.55 -10.29 -32.43
C ALA A 731 -10.24 -9.33 -33.41
N CYS A 732 -10.79 -8.21 -32.93
CA CYS A 732 -11.50 -7.23 -33.76
C CYS A 732 -10.62 -6.63 -34.87
N LEU A 733 -9.36 -6.33 -34.55
CA LEU A 733 -8.39 -5.76 -35.49
C LEU A 733 -7.56 -6.83 -36.22
N GLY A 734 -7.85 -8.11 -35.99
CA GLY A 734 -7.12 -9.23 -36.60
C GLY A 734 -5.66 -9.33 -36.14
N ILE A 735 -5.36 -8.88 -34.92
CA ILE A 735 -4.02 -8.94 -34.32
C ILE A 735 -3.63 -10.40 -34.07
N GLU A 736 -4.57 -11.26 -33.70
CA GLU A 736 -4.35 -12.69 -33.40
C GLU A 736 -4.22 -13.60 -34.65
N THR A 737 -4.20 -13.05 -35.87
CA THR A 737 -4.16 -13.86 -37.10
C THR A 737 -2.79 -14.53 -37.31
N GLU A 738 -2.75 -15.70 -37.98
CA GLU A 738 -1.49 -16.43 -38.24
C GLU A 738 -0.50 -15.59 -39.07
N GLY A 739 0.55 -15.09 -38.42
CA GLY A 739 1.68 -14.38 -39.05
C GLY A 739 1.98 -13.03 -38.38
N ARG A 740 3.27 -12.72 -38.16
CA ARG A 740 3.72 -11.45 -37.59
C ARG A 740 3.45 -10.30 -38.58
N HIS A 741 2.72 -9.27 -38.14
CA HIS A 741 2.54 -8.05 -38.91
C HIS A 741 3.84 -7.21 -38.88
N PRO A 742 4.22 -6.50 -39.96
CA PRO A 742 5.47 -5.75 -40.04
C PRO A 742 5.68 -4.66 -38.97
N THR A 743 4.64 -4.31 -38.22
CA THR A 743 4.66 -3.27 -37.18
C THR A 743 4.52 -3.83 -35.77
N ASP A 744 4.51 -5.14 -35.60
CA ASP A 744 4.38 -5.77 -34.28
C ASP A 744 5.61 -5.51 -33.42
N ALA A 745 5.38 -5.34 -32.12
CA ALA A 745 6.42 -5.47 -31.11
C ALA A 745 6.95 -6.90 -31.09
N VAL A 746 8.28 -6.99 -31.09
CA VAL A 746 9.00 -8.25 -31.00
C VAL A 746 9.86 -8.20 -29.75
N ASP A 747 9.96 -9.32 -29.04
CA ASP A 747 10.92 -9.44 -27.95
C ASP A 747 12.34 -9.14 -28.47
N LEU A 748 13.10 -8.34 -27.72
CA LEU A 748 14.42 -7.89 -28.14
C LEU A 748 15.34 -9.06 -28.56
N PRO A 749 15.36 -10.20 -27.84
CA PRO A 749 16.18 -11.34 -28.24
C PRO A 749 15.88 -11.87 -29.64
N THR A 750 14.62 -12.09 -29.95
CA THR A 750 14.18 -12.59 -31.27
C THR A 750 14.51 -11.58 -32.36
N PHE A 751 14.25 -10.30 -32.14
CA PHE A 751 14.60 -9.25 -33.11
C PHE A 751 16.10 -9.23 -33.44
N VAL A 752 16.95 -9.26 -32.42
CA VAL A 752 18.41 -9.24 -32.58
C VAL A 752 18.91 -10.44 -33.39
N ASP A 753 18.36 -11.62 -33.11
CA ASP A 753 18.73 -12.86 -33.77
C ASP A 753 18.30 -12.88 -35.25
N GLU A 754 17.14 -12.31 -35.57
CA GLU A 754 16.66 -12.17 -36.95
C GLU A 754 17.44 -11.10 -37.72
N ALA A 755 17.61 -9.90 -37.13
CA ALA A 755 18.23 -8.75 -37.76
C ALA A 755 19.73 -8.93 -38.06
N TRP A 756 20.45 -9.68 -37.21
CA TRP A 756 21.90 -9.91 -37.31
C TRP A 756 22.28 -11.39 -37.26
N SER A 757 21.46 -12.25 -37.90
CA SER A 757 21.66 -13.71 -37.94
C SER A 757 23.02 -14.14 -38.49
N LYS A 758 23.51 -13.44 -39.52
CA LYS A 758 24.83 -13.70 -40.12
C LYS A 758 25.96 -13.42 -39.12
N GLU A 759 25.93 -12.27 -38.47
CA GLU A 759 26.95 -11.83 -37.53
C GLU A 759 26.92 -12.64 -36.23
N LYS A 760 25.74 -13.11 -35.81
CA LYS A 760 25.60 -14.12 -34.76
C LYS A 760 26.37 -15.40 -35.12
N GLY A 761 26.19 -15.89 -36.35
CA GLY A 761 26.90 -17.06 -36.87
C GLY A 761 28.42 -16.87 -36.88
N GLU A 762 28.89 -15.72 -37.36
CA GLU A 762 30.31 -15.35 -37.37
C GLU A 762 30.89 -15.26 -35.95
N PHE A 763 30.16 -14.65 -35.01
CA PHE A 763 30.55 -14.58 -33.60
C PHE A 763 30.68 -15.97 -32.97
N LEU A 764 29.67 -16.84 -33.14
CA LEU A 764 29.70 -18.20 -32.58
C LEU A 764 30.84 -19.02 -33.20
N ALA A 765 31.09 -18.89 -34.50
CA ALA A 765 32.23 -19.54 -35.16
C ALA A 765 33.58 -19.01 -34.65
N ALA A 766 33.68 -17.70 -34.36
CA ALA A 766 34.86 -17.10 -33.75
C ALA A 766 35.12 -17.63 -32.33
N ILE A 767 34.06 -17.86 -31.53
CA ILE A 767 34.18 -18.53 -30.23
C ILE A 767 34.67 -19.97 -30.38
N ASP A 768 34.11 -20.74 -31.33
CA ASP A 768 34.49 -22.13 -31.56
C ASP A 768 36.00 -22.23 -31.87
N ARG A 769 36.55 -21.28 -32.63
CA ARG A 769 37.97 -21.21 -33.00
C ARG A 769 38.85 -20.44 -31.99
N LEU A 770 38.25 -19.77 -31.01
CA LEU A 770 38.90 -18.79 -30.13
C LEU A 770 39.68 -17.72 -30.93
N ASP A 771 39.09 -17.22 -32.01
CA ASP A 771 39.67 -16.15 -32.83
C ASP A 771 39.60 -14.81 -32.10
N ARG A 772 40.68 -14.47 -31.40
CA ARG A 772 40.74 -13.27 -30.55
C ARG A 772 40.59 -11.96 -31.32
N LEU A 773 40.98 -11.91 -32.60
CA LEU A 773 40.88 -10.68 -33.38
C LEU A 773 39.42 -10.40 -33.76
N THR A 774 38.74 -11.41 -34.28
CA THR A 774 37.30 -11.32 -34.63
C THR A 774 36.46 -11.07 -33.37
N LEU A 775 36.80 -11.73 -32.26
CA LEU A 775 36.13 -11.53 -30.98
C LEU A 775 36.33 -10.12 -30.38
N ALA A 776 37.53 -9.54 -30.52
CA ALA A 776 37.79 -8.16 -30.10
C ALA A 776 37.05 -7.16 -30.99
N GLN A 777 37.03 -7.38 -32.31
CA GLN A 777 36.29 -6.55 -33.25
C GLN A 777 34.77 -6.58 -32.95
N ALA A 778 34.21 -7.78 -32.71
CA ALA A 778 32.82 -7.93 -32.33
C ALA A 778 32.49 -7.17 -31.03
N ARG A 779 33.38 -7.24 -30.02
CA ARG A 779 33.22 -6.55 -28.73
C ARG A 779 33.33 -5.03 -28.86
N ASP A 780 34.36 -4.54 -29.56
CA ASP A 780 34.77 -3.14 -29.50
C ASP A 780 34.09 -2.27 -30.57
N LYS A 781 33.64 -2.85 -31.68
CA LYS A 781 33.12 -2.09 -32.83
C LYS A 781 31.73 -2.51 -33.31
N ASP A 782 31.39 -3.79 -33.24
CA ASP A 782 30.15 -4.27 -33.86
C ASP A 782 29.01 -4.41 -32.85
N GLY A 783 29.32 -4.73 -31.59
CA GLY A 783 28.36 -5.02 -30.52
C GLY A 783 28.01 -6.51 -30.43
N ILE A 784 28.02 -7.03 -29.20
CA ILE A 784 27.69 -8.42 -28.86
C ILE A 784 26.52 -8.40 -27.88
N PHE A 785 25.61 -9.37 -27.96
CA PHE A 785 24.43 -9.44 -27.11
C PHE A 785 24.55 -10.49 -25.99
N ALA A 786 23.89 -10.24 -24.86
CA ALA A 786 23.90 -11.11 -23.68
C ALA A 786 23.52 -12.56 -24.00
N GLN A 787 22.47 -12.75 -24.80
CA GLN A 787 21.98 -14.07 -25.21
C GLN A 787 22.96 -14.82 -26.12
N TRP A 788 23.79 -14.10 -26.91
CA TRP A 788 24.80 -14.73 -27.76
C TRP A 788 25.95 -15.25 -26.91
N LEU A 789 26.34 -14.51 -25.86
CA LEU A 789 27.31 -14.97 -24.87
C LEU A 789 26.79 -16.20 -24.12
N ASP A 790 25.51 -16.20 -23.73
CA ASP A 790 24.85 -17.32 -23.08
C ASP A 790 24.76 -18.57 -23.99
N GLN A 791 24.43 -18.38 -25.28
CA GLN A 791 24.47 -19.44 -26.28
C GLN A 791 25.89 -19.96 -26.54
N ALA A 792 26.89 -19.08 -26.53
CA ALA A 792 28.30 -19.47 -26.64
C ALA A 792 28.72 -20.40 -25.49
N LEU A 793 28.31 -20.10 -24.24
CA LEU A 793 28.57 -20.98 -23.09
C LEU A 793 27.94 -22.36 -23.29
N ARG A 794 26.68 -22.44 -23.74
CA ARG A 794 26.02 -23.72 -24.05
C ARG A 794 26.77 -24.50 -25.13
N ARG A 795 27.18 -23.85 -26.22
CA ARG A 795 27.94 -24.50 -27.31
C ARG A 795 29.30 -25.02 -26.85
N ILE A 796 30.03 -24.24 -26.04
CA ILE A 796 31.32 -24.67 -25.45
C ILE A 796 31.11 -25.89 -24.54
N SER A 797 30.07 -25.85 -23.72
CA SER A 797 29.73 -26.93 -22.79
C SER A 797 29.41 -28.24 -23.53
N ALA A 798 28.55 -28.16 -24.55
CA ALA A 798 28.10 -29.28 -25.36
C ALA A 798 29.18 -29.88 -26.29
N SER A 799 30.29 -29.17 -26.55
CA SER A 799 31.35 -29.67 -27.42
C SER A 799 32.03 -30.91 -26.84
N THR A 800 32.09 -31.98 -27.61
CA THR A 800 32.84 -33.21 -27.30
C THR A 800 34.26 -33.20 -27.87
N SER A 801 34.56 -32.27 -28.78
CA SER A 801 35.86 -32.16 -29.45
C SER A 801 36.88 -31.29 -28.71
N LEU A 802 36.42 -30.45 -27.77
CA LEU A 802 37.29 -29.57 -26.98
C LEU A 802 37.77 -30.24 -25.69
N SER A 803 39.06 -30.16 -25.43
CA SER A 803 39.63 -30.53 -24.11
C SER A 803 39.11 -29.59 -23.00
N LEU A 804 39.19 -30.03 -21.74
CA LEU A 804 38.81 -29.19 -20.59
C LEU A 804 39.57 -27.85 -20.59
N TYR A 805 40.85 -27.86 -20.93
CA TYR A 805 41.67 -26.66 -21.03
C TYR A 805 41.15 -25.69 -22.10
N GLU A 806 40.75 -26.20 -23.25
CA GLU A 806 40.19 -25.41 -24.35
C GLU A 806 38.79 -24.87 -24.05
N LYS A 807 37.97 -25.64 -23.34
CA LYS A 807 36.67 -25.18 -22.83
C LYS A 807 36.86 -24.04 -21.84
N ARG A 808 37.76 -24.19 -20.86
CA ARG A 808 38.07 -23.13 -19.86
C ARG A 808 38.57 -21.85 -20.51
N LYS A 809 39.45 -21.93 -21.52
CA LYS A 809 39.92 -20.74 -22.27
C LYS A 809 38.80 -19.95 -22.93
N ARG A 810 37.84 -20.63 -23.56
CA ARG A 810 36.71 -20.00 -24.24
C ARG A 810 35.70 -19.44 -23.24
N VAL A 811 35.37 -20.20 -22.19
CA VAL A 811 34.53 -19.71 -21.08
C VAL A 811 35.14 -18.49 -20.41
N ALA A 812 36.45 -18.49 -20.14
CA ALA A 812 37.13 -17.35 -19.54
C ALA A 812 36.98 -16.08 -20.39
N TRP A 813 37.02 -16.19 -21.72
CA TRP A 813 36.76 -15.04 -22.59
C TRP A 813 35.32 -14.54 -22.48
N VAL A 814 34.34 -15.45 -22.43
CA VAL A 814 32.91 -15.08 -22.29
C VAL A 814 32.64 -14.45 -20.92
N LEU A 815 33.16 -15.04 -19.84
CA LEU A 815 32.98 -14.53 -18.47
C LEU A 815 33.77 -13.24 -18.20
N ALA A 816 34.76 -12.90 -19.02
CA ALA A 816 35.49 -11.63 -18.92
C ALA A 816 34.69 -10.43 -19.43
N GLN A 817 33.56 -10.63 -20.11
CA GLN A 817 32.73 -9.53 -20.61
C GLN A 817 32.05 -8.79 -19.46
N ARG A 818 32.23 -7.47 -19.42
CA ARG A 818 31.66 -6.61 -18.37
C ARG A 818 30.30 -6.03 -18.76
N ALA A 819 30.12 -5.67 -20.03
CA ALA A 819 28.90 -5.13 -20.61
C ALA A 819 28.82 -5.48 -22.11
N PRO A 820 27.80 -6.22 -22.57
CA PRO A 820 26.82 -6.93 -21.75
C PRO A 820 27.43 -8.16 -21.07
N ARG A 821 26.80 -8.64 -20.00
CA ARG A 821 27.10 -9.95 -19.41
C ARG A 821 26.24 -11.03 -20.07
N ALA A 822 26.66 -12.29 -20.00
CA ALA A 822 25.79 -13.39 -20.37
C ALA A 822 24.52 -13.39 -19.49
N THR A 823 23.39 -13.79 -20.06
CA THR A 823 22.10 -13.86 -19.34
C THR A 823 22.13 -14.91 -18.22
N PHE A 824 22.93 -15.97 -18.37
CA PHE A 824 23.01 -17.12 -17.47
C PHE A 824 21.65 -17.79 -17.27
N ASN A 825 21.01 -18.17 -18.38
CA ASN A 825 19.76 -18.92 -18.32
C ASN A 825 19.96 -20.21 -17.51
N PRO A 826 18.93 -20.72 -16.81
CA PRO A 826 19.08 -21.88 -15.93
C PRO A 826 19.69 -23.10 -16.63
N GLU A 827 19.29 -23.36 -17.87
CA GLU A 827 19.88 -24.41 -18.71
C GLU A 827 21.40 -24.23 -18.92
N THR A 828 21.86 -23.00 -19.14
CA THR A 828 23.29 -22.70 -19.29
C THR A 828 24.04 -23.05 -18.02
N ILE A 829 23.53 -22.62 -16.86
CA ILE A 829 24.12 -22.90 -15.56
C ILE A 829 24.21 -24.42 -15.32
N GLU A 830 23.14 -25.15 -15.62
CA GLU A 830 23.07 -26.60 -15.48
C GLU A 830 24.10 -27.32 -16.35
N THR A 831 24.35 -26.85 -17.57
CA THR A 831 25.36 -27.44 -18.45
C THR A 831 26.78 -27.15 -17.99
N LEU A 832 27.05 -26.06 -17.26
CA LEU A 832 28.39 -25.70 -16.78
C LEU A 832 28.78 -26.45 -15.49
N ALA A 833 27.81 -26.75 -14.62
CA ALA A 833 28.01 -27.39 -13.33
C ALA A 833 28.89 -28.67 -13.34
N PRO A 834 28.74 -29.61 -14.29
CA PRO A 834 29.45 -30.89 -14.23
C PRO A 834 30.96 -30.82 -14.49
N TRP A 835 31.46 -29.76 -15.11
CA TRP A 835 32.85 -29.72 -15.60
C TRP A 835 33.59 -28.40 -15.34
N LEU A 836 32.89 -27.28 -15.09
CA LEU A 836 33.55 -26.00 -14.82
C LEU A 836 34.13 -25.99 -13.39
N PRO A 837 35.45 -25.83 -13.21
CA PRO A 837 36.08 -25.88 -11.89
C PRO A 837 35.56 -24.80 -10.96
N ALA A 838 35.46 -25.12 -9.66
CA ALA A 838 34.85 -24.26 -8.65
C ALA A 838 35.48 -22.86 -8.58
N GLU A 839 36.78 -22.72 -8.89
CA GLU A 839 37.50 -21.44 -8.94
C GLU A 839 36.92 -20.44 -9.96
N ASP A 840 36.40 -20.93 -11.09
CA ASP A 840 35.96 -20.12 -12.24
C ASP A 840 34.51 -19.60 -12.12
N TRP A 841 33.78 -19.99 -11.05
CA TRP A 841 32.38 -19.62 -10.84
C TRP A 841 32.14 -18.20 -10.33
N GLY A 842 33.20 -17.45 -9.99
CA GLY A 842 33.09 -16.10 -9.41
C GLY A 842 32.19 -15.14 -10.22
N PRO A 843 32.42 -14.96 -11.53
CA PRO A 843 31.59 -14.09 -12.37
C PRO A 843 30.12 -14.53 -12.46
N ILE A 844 29.87 -15.84 -12.51
CA ILE A 844 28.51 -16.41 -12.58
C ILE A 844 27.77 -16.12 -11.28
N LEU A 845 28.37 -16.48 -10.14
CA LEU A 845 27.79 -16.26 -8.81
C LEU A 845 27.57 -14.77 -8.51
N SER A 846 28.43 -13.89 -9.02
CA SER A 846 28.23 -12.44 -8.92
C SER A 846 27.02 -11.95 -9.73
N ALA A 847 26.71 -12.59 -10.86
CA ALA A 847 25.59 -12.20 -11.72
C ALA A 847 24.24 -12.69 -11.17
N ILE A 848 24.19 -13.91 -10.63
CA ILE A 848 22.95 -14.52 -10.11
C ILE A 848 22.75 -14.32 -8.60
N ARG A 849 23.60 -13.55 -7.92
CA ARG A 849 23.65 -13.42 -6.45
C ARG A 849 22.29 -13.08 -5.81
N CYS A 850 21.47 -12.27 -6.48
CA CYS A 850 20.18 -11.83 -5.96
C CYS A 850 19.00 -12.69 -6.42
N ASN A 851 19.24 -13.71 -7.25
CA ASN A 851 18.25 -14.71 -7.59
C ASN A 851 18.38 -15.92 -6.64
N ARG A 852 17.67 -15.85 -5.50
CA ARG A 852 17.70 -16.89 -4.46
C ARG A 852 17.22 -18.25 -4.98
N TYR A 853 16.24 -18.23 -5.88
CA TYR A 853 15.68 -19.45 -6.48
C TYR A 853 16.74 -20.18 -7.32
N GLU A 854 17.43 -19.47 -8.22
CA GLU A 854 18.50 -20.07 -9.03
C GLU A 854 19.68 -20.55 -8.19
N LEU A 855 20.07 -19.78 -7.17
CA LEU A 855 21.13 -20.19 -6.24
C LEU A 855 20.75 -21.46 -5.46
N GLY A 856 19.50 -21.59 -5.03
CA GLY A 856 18.98 -22.80 -4.36
C GLY A 856 19.02 -24.01 -5.28
N ARG A 857 18.48 -23.88 -6.51
CA ARG A 857 18.50 -24.94 -7.53
C ARG A 857 19.93 -25.40 -7.84
N LEU A 858 20.86 -24.45 -7.98
CA LEU A 858 22.27 -24.75 -8.21
C LEU A 858 22.92 -25.42 -6.99
N ALA A 859 22.57 -25.02 -5.77
CA ALA A 859 23.05 -25.66 -4.53
C ALA A 859 22.60 -27.13 -4.45
N GLU A 860 21.35 -27.42 -4.76
CA GLU A 860 20.80 -28.79 -4.81
C GLU A 860 21.52 -29.63 -5.86
N ARG A 861 21.67 -29.10 -7.08
CA ARG A 861 22.35 -29.80 -8.18
C ARG A 861 23.81 -30.11 -7.86
N THR A 862 24.53 -29.16 -7.27
CA THR A 862 25.94 -29.35 -6.89
C THR A 862 26.10 -30.32 -5.71
N SER A 863 25.12 -30.38 -4.81
CA SER A 863 25.05 -31.41 -3.77
C SER A 863 24.86 -32.80 -4.39
N ALA A 864 23.90 -32.94 -5.32
CA ALA A 864 23.63 -34.21 -6.02
C ALA A 864 24.82 -34.71 -6.85
N LEU A 865 25.64 -33.80 -7.39
CA LEU A 865 26.87 -34.13 -8.14
C LEU A 865 28.12 -34.27 -7.24
N HIS A 866 27.98 -34.19 -5.92
CA HIS A 866 29.08 -34.25 -4.94
C HIS A 866 30.18 -33.18 -5.13
N LEU A 867 29.83 -32.00 -5.67
CA LEU A 867 30.75 -30.90 -5.95
C LEU A 867 30.95 -29.97 -4.73
N THR A 868 31.55 -30.51 -3.66
CA THR A 868 31.66 -29.86 -2.34
C THR A 868 32.34 -28.49 -2.33
N ALA A 869 33.33 -28.26 -3.20
CA ALA A 869 34.01 -26.97 -3.31
C ALA A 869 33.11 -25.88 -3.91
N LEU A 870 32.35 -26.22 -4.96
CA LEU A 870 31.41 -25.31 -5.60
C LEU A 870 30.19 -25.04 -4.71
N HIS A 871 29.66 -26.08 -4.07
CA HIS A 871 28.55 -25.97 -3.13
C HIS A 871 28.84 -24.96 -2.01
N ARG A 872 30.05 -25.00 -1.42
CA ARG A 872 30.47 -24.01 -0.41
C ARG A 872 30.47 -22.57 -0.93
N ARG A 873 30.90 -22.34 -2.17
CA ARG A 873 30.89 -20.99 -2.78
C ARG A 873 29.47 -20.48 -3.00
N ILE A 874 28.55 -21.36 -3.39
CA ILE A 874 27.13 -21.02 -3.55
C ILE A 874 26.51 -20.63 -2.20
N GLN A 875 26.74 -21.43 -1.15
CA GLN A 875 26.26 -21.10 0.20
C GLN A 875 26.81 -19.75 0.71
N SER A 876 28.09 -19.45 0.43
CA SER A 876 28.67 -18.14 0.76
C SER A 876 28.01 -16.98 -0.01
N ALA A 877 27.67 -17.18 -1.29
CA ALA A 877 26.94 -16.20 -2.08
C ALA A 877 25.49 -16.02 -1.55
N MET A 878 24.88 -17.10 -1.06
CA MET A 878 23.55 -17.07 -0.44
C MET A 878 23.56 -16.31 0.91
N ALA A 879 24.62 -16.43 1.71
CA ALA A 879 24.73 -15.71 2.98
C ALA A 879 25.00 -14.20 2.84
N SER A 880 25.39 -13.74 1.65
CA SER A 880 25.70 -12.32 1.40
C SER A 880 24.42 -11.50 1.21
N ALA A 881 24.42 -10.26 1.71
CA ALA A 881 23.33 -9.31 1.49
C ALA A 881 23.29 -8.85 0.02
N CYS A 882 22.09 -8.60 -0.49
CA CYS A 882 21.87 -7.87 -1.73
C CYS A 882 21.56 -6.42 -1.35
N ASP A 883 22.43 -5.48 -1.69
CA ASP A 883 22.05 -4.07 -1.70
C ASP A 883 20.94 -3.90 -2.76
N LYS A 884 19.85 -3.27 -2.34
CA LYS A 884 18.69 -2.96 -3.19
C LYS A 884 19.08 -1.98 -4.29
#